data_AF-A0A197JK95-F1
#
_entry.id   AF-A0A197JK95-F1
#
_cell.length_a   1.000
_cell.length_b   1.000
_cell.length_c   1.000
_cell.angle_alpha   90.00
_cell.angle_beta   90.00
_cell.angle_gamma   90.00
#
_symmetry.space_group_name_H-M   'P 1'
#
loop_
_entity.id
_entity.type
_entity.pdbx_description
1 polymer ?
#
loop_
_entity_poly.entity_id
_entity_poly.type
_entity_poly.pdbx_seq_one_letter_code
_entity_poly.pdbx_strand_id
1 'polypeptide(L)'
;METISIVFLLTTLYLPLAKLSFDALVWSDTMWPIANPYTTADFPVLQPLGPSGIYRDPSDFCWVTSMKIQDLNFAYVIIPVAIFTLCANTFYFPLAIRRLVLQNLPRIDKYTEQGERRLDLDEEYKRLTNSDNCPYNFLYNGYRREHGTYKVVVMLNKLIAVVIVVLFSKDNCIFRGYERRIIESVRAGLQIVFTVSLIYRVYRTKPFLYASQNVSEYWSRACTVATSVIGLFIVLNVGPVSVYTLGIMLIATYVLMCIIVVWFSIRQTQKFQVMLKQIQQRLDFSLEIYNPRLNYFKHIKRRIWQETWTATLLVEDSFKMPSDTVVAYSQSPHRPPYLLNFKGTVAERHVENLRIVRQIGLRSYSQACQFLTPAMVRKRTLILKEFVGPDMYYAPEFMTSNIKTYFGKAYVVPFPFSVVFVYDESSVVVTLVKEHDLDRYIRQNQDPEIERRRELRYQLRALDGKFVVRPFVETRGIQKGRESNGTMEVRSFYHAISNMFYVGLFTIHRKKMSSWQGHNMNPGFSVTITYSDGEIQDPEGSSQLLHETTIGHEVIGITRDFQVTPALARLLRDNHALISRGVRKVKKVMQAYQSHYRNEALRKDGTLSYAFFINVYDNPNLKQKELEPLLRATEENPKIVDPTRPVSMAIQYLYERMGAVNRTRCHQWWYLFWDDLYRKNHEEIPQLTAKEFSPAFPGSICYRPMARPDLEAFLEKQGCWLKGGRAGFMNVGVLNRIYTFLNVLVF
;
A
#
# COMPACT_ATOMS: atom_id res chain seq x y z
N MET A 1 -10.65 -16.36 4.73
CA MET A 1 -11.15 -17.31 3.71
C MET A 1 -12.39 -16.78 3.01
N GLU A 2 -13.44 -16.40 3.74
CA GLU A 2 -14.71 -15.90 3.17
C GLU A 2 -14.53 -14.77 2.15
N THR A 3 -13.74 -13.73 2.45
CA THR A 3 -13.53 -12.61 1.52
C THR A 3 -12.76 -12.99 0.25
N ILE A 4 -11.88 -14.00 0.32
CA ILE A 4 -11.15 -14.51 -0.86
C ILE A 4 -12.13 -15.24 -1.77
N SER A 5 -13.00 -16.09 -1.19
CA SER A 5 -14.04 -16.81 -1.92
C SER A 5 -15.00 -15.85 -2.64
N ILE A 6 -15.38 -14.75 -1.99
CA ILE A 6 -16.23 -13.72 -2.60
C ILE A 6 -15.53 -13.06 -3.79
N VAL A 7 -14.26 -12.62 -3.62
CA VAL A 7 -13.50 -12.01 -4.73
C VAL A 7 -13.34 -12.99 -5.89
N PHE A 8 -13.08 -14.27 -5.60
CA PHE A 8 -12.98 -15.32 -6.62
C PHE A 8 -14.30 -15.53 -7.36
N LEU A 9 -15.40 -15.70 -6.62
CA LEU A 9 -16.75 -15.87 -7.18
C LEU A 9 -17.13 -14.70 -8.09
N LEU A 10 -16.99 -13.46 -7.60
CA LEU A 10 -17.31 -12.25 -8.37
C LEU A 10 -16.40 -12.10 -9.60
N THR A 11 -15.12 -12.48 -9.50
CA THR A 11 -14.19 -12.45 -10.65
C THR A 11 -14.58 -13.49 -11.72
N THR A 12 -15.02 -14.69 -11.31
CA THR A 12 -15.48 -15.75 -12.21
C THR A 12 -16.79 -15.38 -12.89
N LEU A 13 -17.73 -14.79 -12.15
CA LEU A 13 -19.03 -14.35 -12.67
C LEU A 13 -18.95 -13.01 -13.43
N TYR A 14 -17.83 -12.29 -13.36
CA TYR A 14 -17.67 -10.97 -13.98
C TYR A 14 -18.01 -10.95 -15.48
N LEU A 15 -17.38 -11.80 -16.29
CA LEU A 15 -17.61 -11.81 -17.74
C LEU A 15 -18.96 -12.43 -18.13
N PRO A 16 -19.39 -13.59 -17.59
CA PRO A 16 -20.69 -14.16 -17.91
C PRO A 16 -21.85 -13.22 -17.61
N LEU A 17 -21.86 -12.60 -16.41
CA LEU A 17 -22.92 -11.67 -16.03
C LEU A 17 -22.88 -10.37 -16.83
N ALA A 18 -21.68 -9.85 -17.14
CA ALA A 18 -21.55 -8.68 -18.00
C ALA A 18 -22.10 -8.96 -19.40
N LYS A 19 -21.72 -10.09 -20.02
CA LYS A 19 -22.22 -10.51 -21.33
C LYS A 19 -23.74 -10.63 -21.32
N LEU A 20 -24.29 -11.39 -20.38
CA LEU A 20 -25.75 -11.61 -20.26
C LEU A 20 -26.50 -10.28 -20.06
N SER A 21 -25.93 -9.35 -19.30
CA SER A 21 -26.53 -8.03 -19.08
C SER A 21 -26.52 -7.18 -20.35
N PHE A 22 -25.43 -7.20 -21.14
CA PHE A 22 -25.41 -6.52 -22.43
C PHE A 22 -26.35 -7.17 -23.44
N ASP A 23 -26.40 -8.51 -23.50
CA ASP A 23 -27.33 -9.29 -24.33
C ASP A 23 -28.79 -8.88 -24.00
N ALA A 24 -29.12 -8.72 -22.72
CA ALA A 24 -30.44 -8.25 -22.27
C ALA A 24 -30.71 -6.79 -22.65
N LEU A 25 -29.71 -5.90 -22.65
CA LEU A 25 -29.90 -4.49 -23.05
C LEU A 25 -30.16 -4.35 -24.55
N VAL A 26 -29.39 -5.08 -25.38
CA VAL A 26 -29.56 -5.07 -26.85
C VAL A 26 -30.68 -5.99 -27.32
N TRP A 27 -31.28 -6.75 -26.39
CA TRP A 27 -32.30 -7.77 -26.63
C TRP A 27 -31.85 -8.75 -27.72
N SER A 28 -30.81 -9.54 -27.40
CA SER A 28 -30.25 -10.56 -28.31
C SER A 28 -31.25 -11.65 -28.68
N ASP A 29 -30.96 -12.40 -29.73
CA ASP A 29 -31.80 -13.49 -30.24
C ASP A 29 -32.22 -14.55 -29.20
N THR A 30 -31.36 -14.84 -28.23
CA THR A 30 -31.67 -15.72 -27.09
C THR A 30 -32.82 -15.24 -26.21
N MET A 31 -33.16 -13.95 -26.28
CA MET A 31 -34.25 -13.31 -25.53
C MET A 31 -35.50 -13.10 -26.38
N TRP A 32 -35.48 -13.48 -27.67
CA TRP A 32 -36.62 -13.32 -28.54
C TRP A 32 -37.68 -14.39 -28.26
N PRO A 33 -38.98 -14.03 -28.23
CA PRO A 33 -40.07 -14.98 -28.08
C PRO A 33 -40.33 -15.83 -29.34
N ILE A 34 -39.60 -15.57 -30.43
CA ILE A 34 -39.68 -16.28 -31.72
C ILE A 34 -38.29 -16.76 -32.13
N ALA A 35 -38.22 -17.84 -32.94
CA ALA A 35 -36.96 -18.31 -33.51
C ALA A 35 -36.33 -17.23 -34.41
N ASN A 36 -35.00 -17.10 -34.38
CA ASN A 36 -34.25 -16.07 -35.10
C ASN A 36 -34.52 -16.14 -36.62
N PRO A 37 -35.27 -15.17 -37.20
CA PRO A 37 -35.65 -15.22 -38.61
C PRO A 37 -34.52 -14.81 -39.55
N TYR A 38 -33.42 -14.25 -39.03
CA TYR A 38 -32.28 -13.76 -39.79
C TYR A 38 -31.19 -14.82 -40.03
N THR A 39 -31.48 -16.09 -39.71
CA THR A 39 -30.52 -17.19 -39.88
C THR A 39 -30.24 -17.51 -41.35
N THR A 40 -31.27 -17.46 -42.20
CA THR A 40 -31.20 -17.84 -43.63
C THR A 40 -31.28 -16.65 -44.59
N ALA A 41 -31.87 -15.53 -44.19
CA ALA A 41 -32.03 -14.33 -45.02
C ALA A 41 -31.79 -13.05 -44.22
N ASP A 42 -31.21 -12.02 -44.85
CA ASP A 42 -30.92 -10.75 -44.19
C ASP A 42 -32.17 -9.90 -43.91
N PHE A 43 -33.19 -10.02 -44.75
CA PHE A 43 -34.46 -9.29 -44.65
C PHE A 43 -35.64 -10.26 -44.84
N PRO A 44 -35.94 -11.10 -43.83
CA PRO A 44 -37.03 -12.07 -43.92
C PRO A 44 -38.39 -11.38 -43.92
N VAL A 45 -39.30 -11.85 -44.78
CA VAL A 45 -40.72 -11.45 -44.74
C VAL A 45 -41.42 -12.38 -43.74
N LEU A 46 -41.88 -11.81 -42.63
CA LEU A 46 -42.52 -12.56 -41.55
C LEU A 46 -44.02 -12.69 -41.80
N GLN A 47 -44.56 -13.90 -41.67
CA GLN A 47 -46.00 -14.13 -41.79
C GLN A 47 -46.73 -13.82 -40.47
N PRO A 48 -47.99 -13.35 -40.52
CA PRO A 48 -48.80 -13.08 -39.33
C PRO A 48 -48.93 -14.30 -38.42
N LEU A 49 -48.69 -14.12 -37.12
CA LEU A 49 -48.74 -15.18 -36.10
C LEU A 49 -50.18 -15.59 -35.70
N GLY A 50 -51.18 -14.81 -36.10
CA GLY A 50 -52.59 -15.02 -35.76
C GLY A 50 -53.42 -13.73 -35.90
N PRO A 51 -54.63 -13.67 -35.31
CA PRO A 51 -55.49 -12.48 -35.34
C PRO A 51 -54.80 -11.27 -34.65
N SER A 52 -54.90 -10.09 -35.28
CA SER A 52 -54.23 -8.85 -34.84
C SER A 52 -54.67 -8.33 -33.47
N GLY A 53 -55.81 -8.80 -32.93
CA GLY A 53 -56.27 -8.47 -31.57
C GLY A 53 -55.67 -9.35 -30.46
N ILE A 54 -55.01 -10.45 -30.80
CA ILE A 54 -54.45 -11.42 -29.83
C ILE A 54 -52.92 -11.44 -29.89
N TYR A 55 -52.35 -11.36 -31.08
CA TYR A 55 -50.91 -11.43 -31.32
C TYR A 55 -50.37 -10.09 -31.83
N ARG A 56 -49.16 -9.74 -31.37
CA ARG A 56 -48.38 -8.59 -31.86
C ARG A 56 -47.98 -8.79 -33.32
N ASP A 57 -47.61 -7.70 -33.98
CA ASP A 57 -46.98 -7.78 -35.29
C ASP A 57 -45.74 -8.70 -35.21
N PRO A 58 -45.53 -9.63 -36.17
CA PRO A 58 -44.38 -10.51 -36.17
C PRO A 58 -43.02 -9.80 -36.11
N SER A 59 -42.94 -8.51 -36.46
CA SER A 59 -41.73 -7.69 -36.38
C SER A 59 -41.53 -6.98 -35.02
N ASP A 60 -42.52 -7.00 -34.13
CA ASP A 60 -42.54 -6.33 -32.81
C ASP A 60 -42.12 -7.23 -31.63
N PHE A 61 -41.17 -8.15 -31.88
CA PHE A 61 -40.64 -9.05 -30.85
C PHE A 61 -39.54 -8.44 -29.96
N CYS A 62 -39.11 -7.20 -30.25
CA CYS A 62 -38.02 -6.54 -29.54
C CYS A 62 -38.46 -5.94 -28.20
N TRP A 63 -37.71 -6.23 -27.12
CA TRP A 63 -38.04 -5.84 -25.73
C TRP A 63 -39.41 -6.33 -25.26
N VAL A 64 -39.83 -7.51 -25.76
CA VAL A 64 -41.05 -8.19 -25.35
C VAL A 64 -40.74 -9.67 -25.06
N THR A 65 -41.33 -10.21 -23.99
CA THR A 65 -41.13 -11.62 -23.59
C THR A 65 -42.18 -12.60 -24.11
N SER A 66 -43.31 -12.13 -24.65
CA SER A 66 -44.35 -12.94 -25.30
C SER A 66 -44.97 -12.20 -26.47
N MET A 67 -45.31 -12.92 -27.55
CA MET A 67 -45.99 -12.36 -28.72
C MET A 67 -47.49 -12.13 -28.50
N LYS A 68 -48.08 -12.63 -27.40
CA LYS A 68 -49.48 -12.35 -27.05
C LYS A 68 -49.60 -10.98 -26.39
N ILE A 69 -50.59 -10.19 -26.81
CA ILE A 69 -50.76 -8.81 -26.32
C ILE A 69 -51.16 -8.79 -24.82
N GLN A 70 -51.89 -9.82 -24.35
CA GLN A 70 -52.40 -9.92 -22.98
C GLN A 70 -51.39 -10.50 -21.97
N ASP A 71 -50.26 -11.05 -22.43
CA ASP A 71 -49.25 -11.63 -21.53
C ASP A 71 -48.40 -10.54 -20.87
N LEU A 72 -47.96 -10.80 -19.64
CA LEU A 72 -47.07 -9.90 -18.91
C LEU A 72 -45.69 -9.79 -19.59
N ASN A 73 -45.26 -8.56 -19.88
CA ASN A 73 -43.93 -8.31 -20.43
C ASN A 73 -42.89 -8.17 -19.31
N PHE A 74 -42.03 -9.18 -19.13
CA PHE A 74 -40.95 -9.15 -18.13
C PHE A 74 -39.75 -8.30 -18.54
N ALA A 75 -39.72 -7.72 -19.74
CA ALA A 75 -38.65 -6.81 -20.17
C ALA A 75 -38.46 -5.63 -19.19
N TYR A 76 -39.55 -5.12 -18.62
CA TYR A 76 -39.54 -4.05 -17.61
C TYR A 76 -38.85 -4.45 -16.29
N VAL A 77 -38.63 -5.75 -16.04
CA VAL A 77 -37.87 -6.26 -14.89
C VAL A 77 -36.45 -6.62 -15.30
N ILE A 78 -36.31 -7.31 -16.44
CA ILE A 78 -35.02 -7.78 -16.96
C ILE A 78 -34.05 -6.62 -17.21
N ILE A 79 -34.52 -5.53 -17.82
CA ILE A 79 -33.67 -4.37 -18.15
C ILE A 79 -33.12 -3.69 -16.88
N PRO A 80 -33.94 -3.31 -15.86
CA PRO A 80 -33.42 -2.80 -14.60
C PRO A 80 -32.44 -3.73 -13.89
N VAL A 81 -32.69 -5.04 -13.89
CA VAL A 81 -31.79 -6.03 -13.28
C VAL A 81 -30.45 -6.09 -14.02
N ALA A 82 -30.46 -6.05 -15.36
CA ALA A 82 -29.25 -5.98 -16.18
C ALA A 82 -28.46 -4.68 -15.90
N ILE A 83 -29.13 -3.53 -15.84
CA ILE A 83 -28.50 -2.24 -15.51
C ILE A 83 -27.87 -2.30 -14.11
N PHE A 84 -28.61 -2.78 -13.11
CA PHE A 84 -28.08 -2.93 -11.75
C PHE A 84 -26.85 -3.84 -11.72
N THR A 85 -26.90 -4.97 -12.43
CA THR A 85 -25.79 -5.92 -12.52
C THR A 85 -24.55 -5.27 -13.16
N LEU A 86 -24.72 -4.47 -14.21
CA LEU A 86 -23.62 -3.70 -14.81
C LEU A 86 -23.05 -2.67 -13.82
N CYS A 87 -23.91 -1.88 -13.16
CA CYS A 87 -23.46 -0.90 -12.18
C CYS A 87 -22.67 -1.54 -11.03
N ALA A 88 -23.18 -2.62 -10.45
CA ALA A 88 -22.60 -3.27 -9.27
C ALA A 88 -21.40 -4.18 -9.61
N ASN A 89 -21.56 -5.12 -10.54
CA ASN A 89 -20.55 -6.14 -10.85
C ASN A 89 -19.56 -5.70 -11.93
N THR A 90 -20.01 -4.92 -12.93
CA THR A 90 -19.15 -4.53 -14.06
C THR A 90 -18.36 -3.26 -13.78
N PHE A 91 -18.96 -2.24 -13.18
CA PHE A 91 -18.29 -0.95 -12.94
C PHE A 91 -17.78 -0.78 -11.50
N TYR A 92 -18.62 -1.03 -10.49
CA TYR A 92 -18.23 -0.82 -9.09
C TYR A 92 -17.19 -1.84 -8.61
N PHE A 93 -17.38 -3.14 -8.88
CA PHE A 93 -16.48 -4.18 -8.40
C PHE A 93 -15.00 -4.00 -8.84
N PRO A 94 -14.67 -3.70 -10.11
CA PRO A 94 -13.29 -3.42 -10.48
C PRO A 94 -12.70 -2.16 -9.82
N LEU A 95 -13.52 -1.13 -9.56
CA LEU A 95 -13.10 0.05 -8.80
C LEU A 95 -12.80 -0.29 -7.33
N ALA A 96 -13.62 -1.15 -6.72
CA ALA A 96 -13.39 -1.67 -5.37
C ALA A 96 -12.09 -2.47 -5.30
N ILE A 97 -11.83 -3.37 -6.27
CA ILE A 97 -10.55 -4.10 -6.38
C ILE A 97 -9.39 -3.11 -6.51
N ARG A 98 -9.50 -2.08 -7.36
CA ARG A 98 -8.43 -1.09 -7.55
C ARG A 98 -8.08 -0.40 -6.23
N ARG A 99 -9.09 0.03 -5.46
CA ARG A 99 -8.88 0.66 -4.14
C ARG A 99 -8.22 -0.31 -3.16
N LEU A 100 -8.69 -1.56 -3.12
CA LEU A 100 -8.14 -2.60 -2.26
C LEU A 100 -6.66 -2.88 -2.56
N VAL A 101 -6.30 -3.02 -3.84
CA VAL A 101 -4.91 -3.24 -4.27
C VAL A 101 -4.02 -2.06 -3.90
N LEU A 102 -4.45 -0.82 -4.17
CA LEU A 102 -3.65 0.37 -3.86
C LEU A 102 -3.37 0.53 -2.36
N GLN A 103 -4.26 0.04 -1.50
CA GLN A 103 -4.08 0.08 -0.05
C GLN A 103 -3.10 -0.99 0.46
N ASN A 104 -3.09 -2.17 -0.16
CA ASN A 104 -2.30 -3.32 0.29
C ASN A 104 -0.97 -3.50 -0.47
N LEU A 105 -0.75 -2.75 -1.55
CA LEU A 105 0.46 -2.87 -2.36
C LEU A 105 1.72 -2.62 -1.52
N PRO A 106 2.68 -3.57 -1.49
CA PRO A 106 3.92 -3.40 -0.74
C PRO A 106 4.69 -2.14 -1.15
N ARG A 107 5.18 -1.41 -0.14
CA ARG A 107 6.05 -0.25 -0.34
C ARG A 107 7.50 -0.71 -0.37
N ILE A 108 8.19 -0.36 -1.45
CA ILE A 108 9.62 -0.63 -1.59
C ILE A 108 10.39 0.53 -0.97
N ASP A 109 11.32 0.20 -0.09
CA ASP A 109 12.23 1.19 0.48
C ASP A 109 13.29 1.60 -0.54
N LYS A 110 13.71 2.87 -0.49
CA LYS A 110 14.65 3.43 -1.47
C LYS A 110 16.06 2.85 -1.34
N TYR A 111 16.46 2.45 -0.13
CA TYR A 111 17.79 1.99 0.18
C TYR A 111 17.81 0.53 0.66
N THR A 112 18.97 -0.10 0.56
CA THR A 112 19.25 -1.44 1.10
C THR A 112 19.42 -1.39 2.62
N GLU A 113 19.56 -2.56 3.24
CA GLU A 113 19.91 -2.71 4.66
C GLU A 113 21.26 -2.04 5.00
N GLN A 114 22.13 -1.83 4.00
CA GLN A 114 23.41 -1.11 4.11
C GLN A 114 23.28 0.40 3.83
N GLY A 115 22.08 0.89 3.50
CA GLY A 115 21.82 2.29 3.22
C GLY A 115 22.31 2.78 1.86
N GLU A 116 22.60 1.85 0.93
CA GLU A 116 22.90 2.16 -0.47
C GLU A 116 21.61 2.21 -1.30
N ARG A 117 21.60 3.01 -2.37
CA ARG A 117 20.42 3.14 -3.23
C ARG A 117 20.17 1.83 -3.99
N ARG A 118 18.93 1.32 -3.95
CA ARG A 118 18.55 0.12 -4.70
C ARG A 118 18.53 0.40 -6.21
N LEU A 119 19.14 -0.50 -6.97
CA LEU A 119 19.14 -0.47 -8.44
C LEU A 119 18.00 -1.32 -9.01
N ASP A 120 17.84 -2.55 -8.50
CA ASP A 120 16.75 -3.45 -8.91
C ASP A 120 15.57 -3.37 -7.93
N LEU A 121 14.55 -2.60 -8.32
CA LEU A 121 13.31 -2.47 -7.56
C LEU A 121 12.35 -3.65 -7.79
N ASP A 122 12.40 -4.28 -8.95
CA ASP A 122 11.49 -5.37 -9.31
C ASP A 122 11.86 -6.65 -8.54
N GLU A 123 13.14 -6.93 -8.33
CA GLU A 123 13.59 -8.05 -7.51
C GLU A 123 13.20 -7.88 -6.03
N GLU A 124 13.37 -6.67 -5.48
CA GLU A 124 12.94 -6.38 -4.12
C GLU A 124 11.42 -6.49 -3.96
N TYR A 125 10.67 -6.00 -4.95
CA TYR A 125 9.22 -6.16 -4.98
C TYR A 125 8.83 -7.65 -4.97
N LYS A 126 9.48 -8.46 -5.81
CA LYS A 126 9.28 -9.92 -5.87
C LYS A 126 9.54 -10.57 -4.51
N ARG A 127 10.63 -10.19 -3.83
CA ARG A 127 10.96 -10.66 -2.49
C ARG A 127 9.84 -10.32 -1.50
N LEU A 128 9.39 -9.07 -1.48
CA LEU A 128 8.34 -8.59 -0.58
C LEU A 128 7.02 -9.31 -0.83
N THR A 129 6.60 -9.47 -2.09
CA THR A 129 5.35 -10.17 -2.45
C THR A 129 5.40 -11.65 -2.10
N ASN A 130 6.56 -12.30 -2.20
CA ASN A 130 6.69 -13.72 -1.84
C ASN A 130 6.57 -13.93 -0.32
N SER A 131 7.01 -12.96 0.48
CA SER A 131 6.88 -12.96 1.95
C SER A 131 5.58 -12.33 2.47
N ASP A 132 4.72 -11.83 1.58
CA ASP A 132 3.53 -11.08 1.95
C ASP A 132 2.39 -12.02 2.36
N ASN A 133 2.03 -11.96 3.64
CA ASN A 133 0.94 -12.72 4.24
C ASN A 133 -0.45 -12.09 3.98
N CYS A 134 -0.53 -11.00 3.21
CA CYS A 134 -1.81 -10.39 2.86
C CYS A 134 -2.68 -11.40 2.08
N PRO A 135 -3.96 -11.63 2.49
CA PRO A 135 -4.86 -12.54 1.78
C PRO A 135 -5.14 -12.13 0.34
N TYR A 136 -4.87 -10.87 -0.03
CA TYR A 136 -5.09 -10.31 -1.36
C TYR A 136 -3.85 -10.29 -2.24
N ASN A 137 -2.73 -10.88 -1.79
CA ASN A 137 -1.45 -10.92 -2.50
C ASN A 137 -1.58 -11.47 -3.93
N PHE A 138 -2.47 -12.45 -4.14
CA PHE A 138 -2.78 -13.02 -5.46
C PHE A 138 -3.32 -12.01 -6.50
N LEU A 139 -3.76 -10.82 -6.07
CA LEU A 139 -4.23 -9.76 -6.98
C LEU A 139 -3.09 -8.99 -7.64
N TYR A 140 -1.92 -8.89 -7.00
CA TYR A 140 -0.82 -8.03 -7.43
C TYR A 140 0.57 -8.72 -7.54
N ASN A 141 0.75 -9.94 -7.01
CA ASN A 141 2.05 -10.63 -7.00
C ASN A 141 2.63 -10.93 -8.39
N GLY A 142 1.80 -11.10 -9.41
CA GLY A 142 2.22 -11.38 -10.78
C GLY A 142 2.59 -10.13 -11.59
N TYR A 143 2.32 -8.93 -11.08
CA TYR A 143 2.50 -7.68 -11.82
C TYR A 143 3.65 -6.86 -11.25
N ARG A 144 4.33 -6.08 -12.09
CA ARG A 144 5.28 -5.08 -11.61
C ARG A 144 4.57 -4.07 -10.72
N ARG A 145 5.28 -3.48 -9.76
CA ARG A 145 4.69 -2.57 -8.77
C ARG A 145 3.90 -1.41 -9.38
N GLU A 146 4.44 -0.76 -10.41
CA GLU A 146 3.77 0.34 -11.12
C GLU A 146 2.45 -0.10 -11.77
N HIS A 147 2.37 -1.38 -12.11
CA HIS A 147 1.24 -2.04 -12.73
C HIS A 147 0.49 -2.95 -11.75
N GLY A 148 0.61 -2.74 -10.43
CA GLY A 148 -0.05 -3.58 -9.42
C GLY A 148 -1.56 -3.70 -9.61
N THR A 149 -2.22 -2.67 -10.18
CA THR A 149 -3.65 -2.66 -10.50
C THR A 149 -3.98 -3.20 -11.89
N TYR A 150 -3.03 -3.80 -12.62
CA TYR A 150 -3.22 -4.20 -14.02
C TYR A 150 -4.28 -5.29 -14.20
N LYS A 151 -4.59 -6.08 -13.16
CA LYS A 151 -5.73 -7.00 -13.18
C LYS A 151 -7.05 -6.29 -13.50
N VAL A 152 -7.26 -5.08 -12.99
CA VAL A 152 -8.45 -4.24 -13.30
C VAL A 152 -8.43 -3.78 -14.75
N VAL A 153 -7.26 -3.47 -15.30
CA VAL A 153 -7.09 -3.14 -16.72
C VAL A 153 -7.41 -4.35 -17.60
N VAL A 154 -7.00 -5.56 -17.22
CA VAL A 154 -7.36 -6.79 -17.92
C VAL A 154 -8.86 -7.02 -17.90
N MET A 155 -9.53 -6.81 -16.76
CA MET A 155 -10.99 -6.91 -16.66
C MET A 155 -11.71 -5.91 -17.58
N LEU A 156 -11.22 -4.67 -17.65
CA LEU A 156 -11.76 -3.66 -18.57
C LEU A 156 -11.51 -4.04 -20.04
N ASN A 157 -10.32 -4.53 -20.38
CA ASN A 157 -10.00 -4.95 -21.75
C ASN A 157 -10.91 -6.10 -22.21
N LYS A 158 -11.13 -7.10 -21.34
CA LYS A 158 -12.04 -8.21 -21.64
C LYS A 158 -13.49 -7.74 -21.74
N LEU A 159 -13.89 -6.76 -20.94
CA LEU A 159 -15.22 -6.14 -21.04
C LEU A 159 -15.42 -5.46 -22.40
N ILE A 160 -14.46 -4.64 -22.85
CA ILE A 160 -14.52 -3.99 -24.16
C ILE A 160 -14.62 -5.02 -25.27
N ALA A 161 -13.83 -6.12 -25.20
CA ALA A 161 -13.92 -7.21 -26.16
C ALA A 161 -15.32 -7.85 -26.18
N VAL A 162 -15.94 -8.09 -25.02
CA VAL A 162 -17.32 -8.61 -24.93
C VAL A 162 -18.33 -7.61 -25.50
N VAL A 163 -18.21 -6.32 -25.19
CA VAL A 163 -19.10 -5.27 -25.72
C VAL A 163 -19.02 -5.22 -27.24
N ILE A 164 -17.83 -5.30 -27.84
CA ILE A 164 -17.66 -5.35 -29.30
C ILE A 164 -18.41 -6.57 -29.86
N VAL A 165 -18.31 -7.73 -29.22
CA VAL A 165 -18.97 -8.97 -29.69
C VAL A 165 -20.49 -8.89 -29.62
N VAL A 166 -21.02 -8.39 -28.50
CA VAL A 166 -22.46 -8.38 -28.22
C VAL A 166 -23.19 -7.27 -28.96
N LEU A 167 -22.60 -6.07 -28.98
CA LEU A 167 -23.23 -4.89 -29.56
C LEU A 167 -23.26 -4.97 -31.09
N PHE A 168 -22.14 -5.35 -31.72
CA PHE A 168 -22.02 -5.43 -33.19
C PHE A 168 -22.37 -6.83 -33.70
N SER A 169 -23.60 -7.27 -33.47
CA SER A 169 -24.16 -8.50 -34.02
C SER A 169 -25.45 -8.18 -34.77
N LYS A 170 -25.73 -8.89 -35.88
CA LYS A 170 -27.03 -8.79 -36.54
C LYS A 170 -28.16 -9.36 -35.67
N ASP A 171 -27.83 -10.34 -34.83
CA ASP A 171 -28.76 -11.12 -34.02
C ASP A 171 -29.16 -10.38 -32.72
N ASN A 172 -29.46 -9.08 -32.84
CA ASN A 172 -29.94 -8.22 -31.76
C ASN A 172 -30.92 -7.17 -32.29
N CYS A 173 -31.68 -6.54 -31.40
CA CYS A 173 -32.71 -5.59 -31.80
C CYS A 173 -32.21 -4.23 -32.30
N ILE A 174 -30.91 -3.96 -32.17
CA ILE A 174 -30.29 -2.68 -32.60
C ILE A 174 -29.89 -2.74 -34.08
N PHE A 175 -29.24 -3.83 -34.51
CA PHE A 175 -28.64 -3.94 -35.85
C PHE A 175 -29.36 -4.92 -36.78
N ARG A 176 -30.52 -5.47 -36.38
CA ARG A 176 -31.34 -6.38 -37.22
C ARG A 176 -31.68 -5.83 -38.61
N GLY A 177 -31.78 -4.51 -38.75
CA GLY A 177 -32.11 -3.83 -40.01
C GLY A 177 -30.95 -3.67 -40.99
N TYR A 178 -29.75 -4.18 -40.66
CA TYR A 178 -28.56 -4.07 -41.51
C TYR A 178 -28.14 -5.44 -42.06
N GLU A 179 -27.41 -5.45 -43.18
CA GLU A 179 -26.86 -6.67 -43.78
C GLU A 179 -25.84 -7.35 -42.84
N ARG A 180 -25.94 -8.68 -42.66
CA ARG A 180 -25.06 -9.45 -41.75
C ARG A 180 -23.60 -9.24 -42.10
N ARG A 181 -23.29 -9.26 -43.41
CA ARG A 181 -21.93 -9.07 -43.92
C ARG A 181 -21.28 -7.79 -43.41
N ILE A 182 -22.02 -6.68 -43.38
CA ILE A 182 -21.51 -5.37 -42.97
C ILE A 182 -21.21 -5.38 -41.46
N ILE A 183 -22.18 -5.76 -40.64
CA ILE A 183 -22.06 -5.71 -39.18
C ILE A 183 -20.98 -6.67 -38.68
N GLU A 184 -20.93 -7.89 -39.25
CA GLU A 184 -19.93 -8.89 -38.90
C GLU A 184 -18.51 -8.49 -39.33
N SER A 185 -18.37 -7.82 -40.48
CA SER A 185 -17.09 -7.26 -40.93
C SER A 185 -16.63 -6.12 -40.00
N VAL A 186 -17.55 -5.24 -39.57
CA VAL A 186 -17.26 -4.17 -38.61
C VAL A 186 -16.82 -4.76 -37.26
N ARG A 187 -17.54 -5.77 -36.75
CA ARG A 187 -17.18 -6.49 -35.51
C ARG A 187 -15.77 -7.05 -35.59
N ALA A 188 -15.46 -7.82 -36.64
CA ALA A 188 -14.14 -8.43 -36.81
C ALA A 188 -13.04 -7.36 -36.97
N GLY A 189 -13.29 -6.29 -37.73
CA GLY A 189 -12.38 -5.16 -37.87
C GLY A 189 -12.07 -4.46 -36.54
N LEU A 190 -13.10 -4.16 -35.75
CA LEU A 190 -12.95 -3.55 -34.42
C LEU A 190 -12.16 -4.46 -33.47
N GLN A 191 -12.40 -5.77 -33.50
CA GLN A 191 -11.64 -6.73 -32.69
C GLN A 191 -10.15 -6.77 -33.08
N ILE A 192 -9.83 -6.75 -34.37
CA ILE A 192 -8.44 -6.73 -34.86
C ILE A 192 -7.75 -5.46 -34.38
N VAL A 193 -8.34 -4.28 -34.64
CA VAL A 193 -7.78 -2.99 -34.25
C VAL A 193 -7.57 -2.92 -32.74
N PHE A 194 -8.58 -3.33 -31.96
CA PHE A 194 -8.50 -3.36 -30.51
C PHE A 194 -7.37 -4.29 -30.02
N THR A 195 -7.31 -5.52 -30.53
CA THR A 195 -6.33 -6.52 -30.08
C THR A 195 -4.90 -6.15 -30.49
N VAL A 196 -4.69 -5.56 -31.67
CA VAL A 196 -3.39 -5.03 -32.11
C VAL A 196 -2.95 -3.86 -31.21
N SER A 197 -3.85 -2.93 -30.89
CA SER A 197 -3.55 -1.84 -29.94
C SER A 197 -3.13 -2.36 -28.57
N LEU A 198 -3.76 -3.46 -28.14
CA LEU A 198 -3.46 -4.18 -26.92
C LEU A 198 -2.07 -4.83 -26.97
N ILE A 199 -1.68 -5.48 -28.06
CA ILE A 199 -0.32 -6.03 -28.25
C ILE A 199 0.72 -4.91 -28.12
N TYR A 200 0.51 -3.79 -28.82
CA TYR A 200 1.39 -2.63 -28.75
C TYR A 200 1.52 -2.10 -27.31
N ARG A 201 0.41 -2.00 -26.57
CA ARG A 201 0.41 -1.56 -25.17
C ARG A 201 1.23 -2.50 -24.28
N VAL A 202 1.07 -3.81 -24.41
CA VAL A 202 1.84 -4.79 -23.60
C VAL A 202 3.32 -4.75 -23.98
N TYR A 203 3.64 -4.58 -25.26
CA TYR A 203 5.01 -4.40 -25.75
C TYR A 203 5.72 -3.22 -25.07
N ARG A 204 5.03 -2.09 -24.93
CA ARG A 204 5.57 -0.87 -24.31
C ARG A 204 5.64 -0.97 -22.79
N THR A 205 4.65 -1.57 -22.14
CA THR A 205 4.50 -1.51 -20.68
C THR A 205 5.09 -2.70 -19.93
N LYS A 206 5.17 -3.89 -20.55
CA LYS A 206 5.63 -5.16 -19.95
C LYS A 206 5.14 -5.33 -18.49
N PRO A 207 3.81 -5.37 -18.27
CA PRO A 207 3.20 -5.19 -16.95
C PRO A 207 3.44 -6.36 -16.00
N PHE A 208 3.75 -7.56 -16.50
CA PHE A 208 4.00 -8.73 -15.66
C PHE A 208 5.42 -8.73 -15.09
N LEU A 209 5.55 -9.17 -13.84
CA LEU A 209 6.83 -9.31 -13.14
C LEU A 209 7.69 -10.40 -13.79
N TYR A 210 7.06 -11.50 -14.24
CA TYR A 210 7.72 -12.61 -14.90
C TYR A 210 7.75 -12.42 -16.42
N ALA A 211 8.94 -12.54 -17.02
CA ALA A 211 9.10 -12.43 -18.47
C ALA A 211 8.26 -13.47 -19.24
N SER A 212 8.14 -14.69 -18.72
CA SER A 212 7.32 -15.76 -19.32
C SER A 212 5.85 -15.39 -19.45
N GLN A 213 5.28 -14.68 -18.47
CA GLN A 213 3.88 -14.25 -18.49
C GLN A 213 3.66 -13.14 -19.54
N ASN A 214 4.60 -12.20 -19.68
CA ASN A 214 4.55 -11.23 -20.78
C ASN A 214 4.57 -11.91 -22.15
N VAL A 215 5.38 -12.96 -22.32
CA VAL A 215 5.46 -13.73 -23.57
C VAL A 215 4.16 -14.50 -23.85
N SER A 216 3.60 -15.14 -22.83
CA SER A 216 2.30 -15.83 -22.92
C SER A 216 1.18 -14.87 -23.36
N GLU A 217 1.16 -13.64 -22.85
CA GLU A 217 0.18 -12.62 -23.23
C GLU A 217 0.31 -12.20 -24.71
N TYR A 218 1.53 -12.09 -25.26
CA TYR A 218 1.71 -11.82 -26.69
C TYR A 218 1.12 -12.93 -27.55
N TRP A 219 1.42 -14.20 -27.21
CA TRP A 219 0.91 -15.34 -27.97
C TRP A 219 -0.61 -15.42 -27.91
N SER A 220 -1.20 -15.24 -26.72
CA SER A 220 -2.65 -15.24 -26.57
C SER A 220 -3.31 -14.20 -27.47
N ARG A 221 -2.77 -12.97 -27.51
CA ARG A 221 -3.33 -11.88 -28.33
C ARG A 221 -3.07 -12.07 -29.83
N ALA A 222 -1.90 -12.60 -30.19
CA ALA A 222 -1.58 -12.94 -31.58
C ALA A 222 -2.54 -14.01 -32.12
N CYS A 223 -2.84 -15.03 -31.32
CA CYS A 223 -3.86 -16.02 -31.66
C CYS A 223 -5.24 -15.37 -31.83
N THR A 224 -5.64 -14.44 -30.94
CA THR A 224 -6.91 -13.71 -31.09
C THR A 224 -6.96 -12.90 -32.40
N VAL A 225 -5.88 -12.19 -32.77
CA VAL A 225 -5.81 -11.50 -34.07
C VAL A 225 -5.97 -12.47 -35.22
N ALA A 226 -5.26 -13.61 -35.19
CA ALA A 226 -5.37 -14.64 -36.23
C ALA A 226 -6.81 -15.18 -36.35
N THR A 227 -7.48 -15.45 -35.22
CA THR A 227 -8.88 -15.89 -35.23
C THR A 227 -9.83 -14.83 -35.79
N SER A 228 -9.64 -13.55 -35.47
CA SER A 228 -10.48 -12.47 -36.00
C SER A 228 -10.23 -12.24 -37.50
N VAL A 229 -8.99 -12.41 -37.98
CA VAL A 229 -8.66 -12.32 -39.42
C VAL A 229 -9.28 -13.48 -40.20
N ILE A 230 -9.17 -14.71 -39.70
CA ILE A 230 -9.83 -15.88 -40.31
C ILE A 230 -11.34 -15.68 -40.32
N GLY A 231 -11.92 -15.19 -39.21
CA GLY A 231 -13.34 -14.83 -39.13
C GLY A 231 -13.76 -13.78 -40.16
N LEU A 232 -12.93 -12.74 -40.38
CA LEU A 232 -13.18 -11.73 -41.40
C LEU A 232 -13.15 -12.34 -42.82
N PHE A 233 -12.23 -13.25 -43.12
CA PHE A 233 -12.18 -13.93 -44.41
C PHE A 233 -13.40 -14.83 -44.66
N ILE A 234 -13.92 -15.47 -43.62
CA ILE A 234 -15.18 -16.23 -43.69
C ILE A 234 -16.35 -15.30 -44.04
N VAL A 235 -16.44 -14.13 -43.39
CA VAL A 235 -17.54 -13.17 -43.63
C VAL A 235 -17.44 -12.53 -45.02
N LEU A 236 -16.23 -12.25 -45.50
CA LEU A 236 -16.00 -11.59 -46.78
C LEU A 236 -16.02 -12.54 -47.99
N ASN A 237 -16.03 -13.86 -47.77
CA ASN A 237 -15.91 -14.90 -48.80
C ASN A 237 -14.72 -14.66 -49.75
N VAL A 238 -13.53 -14.42 -49.18
CA VAL A 238 -12.33 -14.07 -49.95
C VAL A 238 -11.64 -15.32 -50.49
N GLY A 239 -11.54 -15.42 -51.82
CA GLY A 239 -10.75 -16.44 -52.52
C GLY A 239 -11.49 -17.74 -52.84
N PRO A 240 -10.83 -18.69 -53.53
CA PRO A 240 -11.43 -19.98 -53.92
C PRO A 240 -11.48 -21.00 -52.77
N VAL A 241 -11.06 -20.61 -51.56
CA VAL A 241 -10.96 -21.51 -50.40
C VAL A 241 -12.35 -21.73 -49.83
N SER A 242 -12.75 -23.00 -49.68
CA SER A 242 -14.07 -23.33 -49.14
C SER A 242 -14.22 -22.83 -47.69
N VAL A 243 -15.44 -22.40 -47.33
CA VAL A 243 -15.79 -21.99 -45.96
C VAL A 243 -15.46 -23.08 -44.93
N TYR A 244 -15.58 -24.35 -45.32
CA TYR A 244 -15.21 -25.51 -44.50
C TYR A 244 -13.71 -25.52 -44.16
N THR A 245 -12.84 -25.22 -45.12
CA THR A 245 -11.38 -25.15 -44.90
C THR A 245 -11.02 -24.02 -43.94
N LEU A 246 -11.63 -22.85 -44.09
CA LEU A 246 -11.43 -21.71 -43.17
C LEU A 246 -11.94 -22.04 -41.75
N GLY A 247 -13.05 -22.76 -41.63
CA GLY A 247 -13.57 -23.26 -40.36
C GLY A 247 -12.62 -24.23 -39.65
N ILE A 248 -12.00 -25.16 -40.39
CA ILE A 248 -10.97 -26.07 -39.84
C ILE A 248 -9.75 -25.28 -39.35
N MET A 249 -9.29 -24.29 -40.11
CA MET A 249 -8.17 -23.43 -39.69
C MET A 249 -8.47 -22.64 -38.41
N LEU A 250 -9.71 -22.18 -38.24
CA LEU A 250 -10.16 -21.52 -37.01
C LEU A 250 -10.04 -22.47 -35.80
N ILE A 251 -10.55 -23.71 -35.92
CA ILE A 251 -10.48 -24.72 -34.85
C ILE A 251 -9.02 -25.06 -34.53
N ALA A 252 -8.18 -25.26 -35.55
CA ALA A 252 -6.75 -25.54 -35.36
C ALA A 252 -6.04 -24.41 -34.60
N THR A 253 -6.39 -23.14 -34.89
CA THR A 253 -5.85 -21.97 -34.19
C THR A 253 -6.24 -21.95 -32.70
N TYR A 254 -7.49 -22.32 -32.37
CA TYR A 254 -7.93 -22.44 -30.98
C TYR A 254 -7.20 -23.57 -30.23
N VAL A 255 -7.02 -24.73 -30.86
CA VAL A 255 -6.26 -25.84 -30.27
C VAL A 255 -4.82 -25.42 -29.97
N LEU A 256 -4.18 -24.73 -30.92
CA LEU A 256 -2.82 -24.19 -30.73
C LEU A 256 -2.76 -23.20 -29.55
N MET A 257 -3.74 -22.29 -29.45
CA MET A 257 -3.84 -21.36 -28.33
C MET A 257 -3.91 -22.11 -26.98
N CYS A 258 -4.76 -23.13 -26.87
CA CYS A 258 -4.88 -23.95 -25.68
C CYS A 258 -3.56 -24.63 -25.31
N ILE A 259 -2.86 -25.23 -26.29
CA ILE A 259 -1.56 -25.87 -26.08
C ILE A 259 -0.53 -24.86 -25.54
N ILE A 260 -0.46 -23.67 -26.14
CA ILE A 260 0.48 -22.63 -25.71
C ILE A 260 0.19 -22.19 -24.25
N VAL A 261 -1.06 -21.95 -23.91
CA VAL A 261 -1.46 -21.54 -22.54
C VAL A 261 -1.12 -22.63 -21.52
N VAL A 262 -1.42 -23.89 -21.83
CA VAL A 262 -1.09 -25.04 -20.96
C VAL A 262 0.43 -25.16 -20.80
N TRP A 263 1.20 -25.04 -21.88
CA TRP A 263 2.66 -25.11 -21.84
C TRP A 263 3.28 -24.03 -20.93
N PHE A 264 2.86 -22.77 -21.08
CA PHE A 264 3.35 -21.68 -20.22
C PHE A 264 2.95 -21.87 -18.75
N SER A 265 1.75 -22.42 -18.50
CA SER A 265 1.28 -22.72 -17.14
C SER A 265 2.13 -23.80 -16.47
N ILE A 266 2.44 -24.88 -17.18
CA ILE A 266 3.32 -25.96 -16.69
C ILE A 266 4.72 -25.43 -16.42
N ARG A 267 5.27 -24.62 -17.34
CA ARG A 267 6.62 -24.04 -17.22
C ARG A 267 6.79 -23.14 -15.99
N GLN A 268 5.71 -22.55 -15.47
CA GLN A 268 5.75 -21.70 -14.30
C GLN A 268 5.75 -22.48 -12.97
N THR A 269 5.43 -23.78 -12.99
CA THR A 269 5.41 -24.59 -11.76
C THR A 269 6.82 -24.79 -11.20
N GLN A 270 6.98 -24.64 -9.87
CA GLN A 270 8.28 -24.80 -9.20
C GLN A 270 8.90 -26.18 -9.47
N LYS A 271 8.08 -27.24 -9.45
CA LYS A 271 8.51 -28.61 -9.74
C LYS A 271 9.17 -28.74 -11.12
N PHE A 272 8.57 -28.14 -12.15
CA PHE A 272 9.12 -28.18 -13.50
C PHE A 272 10.41 -27.38 -13.62
N GLN A 273 10.50 -26.23 -12.93
CA GLN A 273 11.73 -25.43 -12.89
C GLN A 273 12.89 -26.18 -12.21
N VAL A 274 12.63 -26.83 -11.07
CA VAL A 274 13.63 -27.68 -10.39
C VAL A 274 14.06 -28.85 -11.28
N MET A 275 13.10 -29.54 -11.90
CA MET A 275 13.39 -30.64 -12.83
C MET A 275 14.26 -30.18 -14.00
N LEU A 276 13.91 -29.06 -14.65
CA LEU A 276 14.71 -28.49 -15.73
C LEU A 276 16.11 -28.09 -15.26
N LYS A 277 16.23 -27.50 -14.07
CA LYS A 277 17.52 -27.11 -13.49
C LYS A 277 18.41 -28.32 -13.24
N GLN A 278 17.85 -29.42 -12.73
CA GLN A 278 18.56 -30.68 -12.50
C GLN A 278 19.00 -31.32 -13.81
N ILE A 279 18.14 -31.35 -14.84
CA ILE A 279 18.49 -31.85 -16.18
C ILE A 279 19.58 -31.00 -16.82
N GLN A 280 19.49 -29.68 -16.72
CA GLN A 280 20.48 -28.75 -17.27
C GLN A 280 21.76 -28.64 -16.42
N GLN A 281 21.78 -29.25 -15.22
CA GLN A 281 22.87 -29.14 -14.25
C GLN A 281 23.28 -27.68 -14.00
N ARG A 282 22.29 -26.77 -13.99
CA ARG A 282 22.52 -25.33 -13.90
C ARG A 282 22.76 -24.91 -12.45
N LEU A 283 23.83 -24.14 -12.24
CA LEU A 283 24.13 -23.48 -10.97
C LEU A 283 23.66 -22.02 -11.00
N ASP A 284 22.95 -21.60 -9.97
CA ASP A 284 22.53 -20.21 -9.81
C ASP A 284 23.39 -19.50 -8.77
N PHE A 285 23.68 -18.22 -9.01
CA PHE A 285 24.44 -17.33 -8.15
C PHE A 285 23.69 -16.00 -8.00
N SER A 286 23.73 -15.40 -6.81
CA SER A 286 23.27 -14.01 -6.62
C SER A 286 24.33 -12.98 -6.98
N LEU A 287 25.60 -13.41 -6.95
CA LEU A 287 26.73 -12.55 -7.26
C LEU A 287 27.25 -12.88 -8.66
N GLU A 288 27.66 -11.85 -9.39
CA GLU A 288 28.54 -12.03 -10.54
C GLU A 288 29.96 -12.36 -10.02
N ILE A 289 30.13 -13.59 -9.52
CA ILE A 289 31.31 -14.00 -8.75
C ILE A 289 32.62 -13.93 -9.56
N TYR A 290 32.52 -14.04 -10.89
CA TYR A 290 33.64 -13.94 -11.82
C TYR A 290 33.91 -12.51 -12.31
N ASN A 291 33.21 -11.50 -11.78
CA ASN A 291 33.46 -10.09 -12.13
C ASN A 291 34.71 -9.58 -11.39
N PRO A 292 35.78 -9.14 -12.09
CA PRO A 292 37.00 -8.64 -11.45
C PRO A 292 36.77 -7.38 -10.60
N ARG A 293 35.70 -6.62 -10.87
CA ARG A 293 35.35 -5.40 -10.14
C ARG A 293 34.44 -5.67 -8.94
N LEU A 294 34.17 -6.95 -8.61
CA LEU A 294 33.33 -7.30 -7.48
C LEU A 294 33.96 -6.83 -6.16
N ASN A 295 33.21 -6.05 -5.39
CA ASN A 295 33.69 -5.58 -4.09
C ASN A 295 33.55 -6.69 -3.03
N TYR A 296 34.60 -7.50 -2.87
CA TYR A 296 34.60 -8.60 -1.91
C TYR A 296 34.35 -8.14 -0.47
N PHE A 297 34.97 -7.02 -0.07
CA PHE A 297 34.84 -6.47 1.28
C PHE A 297 33.38 -6.18 1.63
N LYS A 298 32.63 -5.60 0.70
CA LYS A 298 31.19 -5.32 0.88
C LYS A 298 30.38 -6.60 1.12
N HIS A 299 30.62 -7.65 0.33
CA HIS A 299 29.86 -8.90 0.44
C HIS A 299 30.26 -9.71 1.69
N ILE A 300 31.55 -9.70 2.06
CA ILE A 300 32.05 -10.32 3.30
C ILE A 300 31.48 -9.60 4.52
N LYS A 301 31.54 -8.26 4.55
CA LYS A 301 30.88 -7.44 5.57
C LYS A 301 29.40 -7.83 5.72
N ARG A 302 28.68 -8.02 4.62
CA ARG A 302 27.26 -8.42 4.68
C ARG A 302 27.06 -9.83 5.25
N ARG A 303 27.76 -10.82 4.70
CA ARG A 303 27.54 -12.26 4.93
C ARG A 303 28.16 -12.81 6.21
N ILE A 304 29.18 -12.13 6.74
CA ILE A 304 29.86 -12.53 7.97
C ILE A 304 29.55 -11.53 9.07
N TRP A 305 29.98 -10.28 8.91
CA TRP A 305 29.88 -9.26 9.97
C TRP A 305 28.43 -8.92 10.33
N GLN A 306 27.69 -8.35 9.38
CA GLN A 306 26.33 -7.88 9.60
C GLN A 306 25.35 -9.02 9.88
N GLU A 307 25.51 -10.16 9.21
CA GLU A 307 24.67 -11.34 9.44
C GLU A 307 24.87 -11.92 10.84
N THR A 308 26.11 -12.03 11.32
CA THR A 308 26.38 -12.55 12.68
C THR A 308 25.85 -11.59 13.75
N TRP A 309 26.07 -10.27 13.59
CA TRP A 309 25.48 -9.28 14.51
C TRP A 309 23.95 -9.35 14.51
N THR A 310 23.31 -9.35 13.34
CA THR A 310 21.85 -9.44 13.24
C THR A 310 21.33 -10.74 13.86
N ALA A 311 21.95 -11.89 13.57
CA ALA A 311 21.55 -13.18 14.15
C ALA A 311 21.68 -13.17 15.67
N THR A 312 22.80 -12.69 16.19
CA THR A 312 23.05 -12.61 17.64
C THR A 312 22.03 -11.71 18.33
N LEU A 313 21.76 -10.53 17.79
CA LEU A 313 20.80 -9.58 18.37
C LEU A 313 19.35 -10.06 18.29
N LEU A 314 18.98 -10.85 17.27
CA LEU A 314 17.60 -11.32 17.07
C LEU A 314 17.28 -12.63 17.79
N VAL A 315 18.27 -13.52 17.97
CA VAL A 315 18.06 -14.88 18.46
C VAL A 315 18.33 -15.03 19.95
N GLU A 316 19.35 -14.35 20.48
CA GLU A 316 19.75 -14.52 21.88
C GLU A 316 18.66 -14.07 22.86
N ASP A 317 18.41 -14.88 23.90
CA ASP A 317 17.37 -14.64 24.90
C ASP A 317 17.50 -13.29 25.63
N SER A 318 18.73 -12.78 25.78
CA SER A 318 19.00 -11.48 26.41
C SER A 318 18.49 -10.30 25.57
N PHE A 319 18.35 -10.48 24.25
CA PHE A 319 18.09 -9.43 23.26
C PHE A 319 16.82 -9.61 22.44
N LYS A 320 16.33 -10.85 22.27
CA LYS A 320 15.27 -11.23 21.34
C LYS A 320 13.96 -10.47 21.58
N MET A 321 13.18 -10.32 20.50
CA MET A 321 11.82 -9.75 20.58
C MET A 321 10.83 -10.79 21.14
N PRO A 322 9.78 -10.36 21.86
CA PRO A 322 8.70 -11.27 22.27
C PRO A 322 7.96 -11.83 21.04
N SER A 323 7.74 -13.15 21.02
CA SER A 323 7.20 -13.89 19.86
C SER A 323 5.83 -13.41 19.38
N ASP A 324 4.97 -12.93 20.29
CA ASP A 324 3.57 -12.58 20.00
C ASP A 324 3.36 -11.10 19.64
N THR A 325 4.45 -10.34 19.46
CA THR A 325 4.36 -8.89 19.27
C THR A 325 4.45 -8.47 17.82
N VAL A 326 3.45 -7.69 17.37
CA VAL A 326 3.46 -7.09 16.03
C VAL A 326 4.39 -5.88 16.03
N VAL A 327 5.49 -5.97 15.27
CA VAL A 327 6.42 -4.86 15.04
C VAL A 327 5.79 -3.87 14.06
N ALA A 328 5.18 -2.81 14.60
CA ALA A 328 4.50 -1.79 13.82
C ALA A 328 5.33 -0.50 13.71
N TYR A 329 5.36 0.10 12.53
CA TYR A 329 6.06 1.36 12.30
C TYR A 329 5.08 2.47 11.94
N SER A 330 5.30 3.64 12.52
CA SER A 330 4.70 4.89 12.04
C SER A 330 5.40 5.30 10.74
N GLN A 331 4.73 5.15 9.59
CA GLN A 331 5.32 5.40 8.27
C GLN A 331 4.65 6.58 7.58
N SER A 332 5.47 7.50 7.04
CA SER A 332 5.02 8.55 6.13
C SER A 332 6.14 8.87 5.13
N PRO A 333 5.83 9.24 3.87
CA PRO A 333 6.84 9.65 2.89
C PRO A 333 7.70 10.84 3.35
N HIS A 334 7.17 11.66 4.27
CA HIS A 334 7.75 12.93 4.67
C HIS A 334 8.61 12.85 5.95
N ARG A 335 8.73 11.68 6.59
CA ARG A 335 9.51 11.53 7.82
C ARG A 335 10.12 10.13 7.97
N PRO A 336 11.20 9.99 8.76
CA PRO A 336 11.77 8.69 9.09
C PRO A 336 10.74 7.78 9.78
N PRO A 337 10.90 6.45 9.65
CA PRO A 337 10.02 5.50 10.31
C PRO A 337 10.30 5.51 11.82
N TYR A 338 9.26 5.35 12.62
CA TYR A 338 9.37 5.28 14.09
C TYR A 338 8.67 4.02 14.59
N LEU A 339 9.37 3.19 15.38
CA LEU A 339 8.82 1.96 15.95
C LEU A 339 7.76 2.30 17.00
N LEU A 340 6.57 1.71 16.87
CA LEU A 340 5.46 1.84 17.81
C LEU A 340 5.48 0.69 18.82
N ASN A 341 4.89 0.90 20.00
CA ASN A 341 4.72 -0.12 21.05
C ASN A 341 6.01 -0.80 21.52
N PHE A 342 7.12 -0.06 21.53
CA PHE A 342 8.43 -0.54 21.93
C PHE A 342 8.38 -1.24 23.30
N LYS A 343 8.90 -2.48 23.38
CA LYS A 343 8.93 -3.30 24.59
C LYS A 343 10.23 -3.17 25.39
N GLY A 344 11.28 -2.61 24.79
CA GLY A 344 12.54 -2.38 25.50
C GLY A 344 13.63 -3.38 25.15
N THR A 345 13.54 -4.07 24.01
CA THR A 345 14.55 -5.06 23.61
C THR A 345 15.58 -4.47 22.65
N VAL A 346 16.79 -5.04 22.67
CA VAL A 346 17.85 -4.64 21.75
C VAL A 346 17.50 -5.02 20.30
N ALA A 347 16.87 -6.19 20.11
CA ALA A 347 16.40 -6.64 18.81
C ALA A 347 15.44 -5.62 18.16
N GLU A 348 14.46 -5.11 18.91
CA GLU A 348 13.52 -4.09 18.42
C GLU A 348 14.27 -2.84 17.91
N ARG A 349 15.27 -2.39 18.66
CA ARG A 349 16.09 -1.22 18.29
C ARG A 349 16.97 -1.48 17.08
N HIS A 350 17.54 -2.67 16.97
CA HIS A 350 18.33 -3.08 15.80
C HIS A 350 17.48 -3.06 14.52
N VAL A 351 16.28 -3.65 14.57
CA VAL A 351 15.35 -3.64 13.42
C VAL A 351 14.87 -2.23 13.11
N GLU A 352 14.62 -1.39 14.13
CA GLU A 352 14.28 0.02 13.94
C GLU A 352 15.41 0.78 13.22
N ASN A 353 16.67 0.59 13.62
CA ASN A 353 17.84 1.20 12.96
C ASN A 353 17.97 0.75 11.50
N LEU A 354 17.86 -0.55 11.22
CA LEU A 354 17.84 -1.09 9.85
C LEU A 354 16.71 -0.48 9.02
N ARG A 355 15.52 -0.32 9.61
CA ARG A 355 14.36 0.27 8.92
C ARG A 355 14.56 1.75 8.61
N ILE A 356 15.16 2.51 9.52
CA ILE A 356 15.51 3.92 9.31
C ILE A 356 16.51 4.03 8.14
N VAL A 357 17.60 3.24 8.17
CA VAL A 357 18.64 3.24 7.12
C VAL A 357 18.06 2.90 5.75
N ARG A 358 17.18 1.89 5.65
CA ARG A 358 16.49 1.54 4.40
C ARG A 358 15.66 2.69 3.82
N GLN A 359 15.16 3.59 4.66
CA GLN A 359 14.34 4.72 4.22
C GLN A 359 15.16 5.97 3.87
N ILE A 360 16.15 6.35 4.69
CA ILE A 360 16.89 7.61 4.55
C ILE A 360 18.30 7.48 3.95
N GLY A 361 18.84 6.25 3.89
CA GLY A 361 20.19 5.95 3.42
C GLY A 361 21.29 6.15 4.47
N LEU A 362 22.46 5.55 4.23
CA LEU A 362 23.58 5.55 5.18
C LEU A 362 24.14 6.95 5.43
N ARG A 363 24.29 7.76 4.37
CA ARG A 363 24.85 9.12 4.47
C ARG A 363 24.04 10.01 5.42
N SER A 364 22.71 10.03 5.25
CA SER A 364 21.81 10.82 6.10
C SER A 364 21.80 10.29 7.54
N TYR A 365 21.90 8.97 7.70
CA TYR A 365 21.99 8.32 9.01
C TYR A 365 23.28 8.72 9.75
N SER A 366 24.46 8.59 9.10
CA SER A 366 25.74 9.02 9.67
C SER A 366 25.77 10.50 10.02
N GLN A 367 25.22 11.36 9.16
CA GLN A 367 25.11 12.80 9.44
C GLN A 367 24.26 13.07 10.69
N ALA A 368 23.18 12.30 10.89
CA ALA A 368 22.33 12.44 12.06
C ALA A 368 22.98 11.94 13.36
N CYS A 369 23.98 11.04 13.28
CA CYS A 369 24.77 10.56 14.41
C CYS A 369 25.93 11.50 14.81
N GLN A 370 26.23 12.55 14.02
CA GLN A 370 27.31 13.47 14.35
C GLN A 370 27.03 14.22 15.67
N PHE A 371 28.10 14.56 16.39
CA PHE A 371 28.01 15.33 17.63
C PHE A 371 27.24 16.63 17.41
N LEU A 372 26.23 16.84 18.25
CA LEU A 372 25.40 18.04 18.23
C LEU A 372 26.05 19.11 19.08
N THR A 373 25.94 20.36 18.64
CA THR A 373 26.32 21.50 19.48
C THR A 373 25.44 21.54 20.75
N PRO A 374 25.97 21.99 21.90
CA PRO A 374 25.18 22.12 23.12
C PRO A 374 23.90 22.96 22.94
N ALA A 375 23.96 23.96 22.05
CA ALA A 375 22.80 24.77 21.67
C ALA A 375 21.71 23.93 20.99
N MET A 376 22.06 23.08 20.03
CA MET A 376 21.13 22.18 19.35
C MET A 376 20.51 21.16 20.32
N VAL A 377 21.31 20.59 21.23
CA VAL A 377 20.82 19.68 22.28
C VAL A 377 19.75 20.39 23.12
N ARG A 378 20.03 21.60 23.62
CA ARG A 378 19.07 22.39 24.40
C ARG A 378 17.77 22.65 23.64
N LYS A 379 17.85 23.03 22.35
CA LYS A 379 16.67 23.24 21.49
C LYS A 379 15.81 21.97 21.38
N ARG A 380 16.44 20.82 21.10
CA ARG A 380 15.75 19.52 21.00
C ARG A 380 15.09 19.12 22.31
N THR A 381 15.79 19.29 23.44
CA THR A 381 15.26 19.02 24.77
C THR A 381 14.06 19.91 25.10
N LEU A 382 14.14 21.20 24.80
CA LEU A 382 13.04 22.14 25.01
C LEU A 382 11.80 21.75 24.22
N ILE A 383 11.97 21.44 22.92
CA ILE A 383 10.86 21.00 22.06
C ILE A 383 10.20 19.74 22.61
N LEU A 384 10.99 18.71 22.95
CA LEU A 384 10.48 17.46 23.50
C LEU A 384 9.74 17.64 24.83
N LYS A 385 10.15 18.64 25.63
CA LYS A 385 9.57 18.91 26.94
C LYS A 385 8.27 19.71 26.84
N GLU A 386 8.19 20.70 25.95
CA GLU A 386 7.14 21.73 26.01
C GLU A 386 6.32 21.90 24.72
N PHE A 387 6.91 21.59 23.55
CA PHE A 387 6.31 21.90 22.24
C PHE A 387 5.92 20.65 21.42
N VAL A 388 5.36 19.65 22.11
CA VAL A 388 4.80 18.42 21.52
C VAL A 388 3.34 18.26 21.95
N GLY A 389 2.47 17.87 21.01
CA GLY A 389 1.04 17.69 21.23
C GLY A 389 0.17 18.54 20.31
N PRO A 390 -1.15 18.53 20.52
CA PRO A 390 -2.06 19.46 19.85
C PRO A 390 -1.85 20.91 20.34
N ASP A 391 -2.43 21.86 19.61
CA ASP A 391 -2.41 23.29 19.93
C ASP A 391 -1.03 23.96 19.86
N MET A 392 -0.15 23.42 19.01
CA MET A 392 1.12 24.03 18.64
C MET A 392 0.93 24.94 17.44
N TYR A 393 1.82 25.92 17.29
CA TYR A 393 1.75 26.91 16.21
C TYR A 393 2.98 26.83 15.32
N TYR A 394 2.79 26.92 14.01
CA TYR A 394 3.91 27.07 13.08
C TYR A 394 3.49 27.80 11.81
N ALA A 395 4.06 29.00 11.60
CA ALA A 395 3.87 29.76 10.38
C ALA A 395 5.16 29.76 9.54
N PRO A 396 5.22 29.02 8.41
CA PRO A 396 6.38 28.96 7.53
C PRO A 396 6.62 30.29 6.80
N GLU A 397 7.83 30.48 6.28
CA GLU A 397 8.23 31.72 5.57
C GLU A 397 7.56 31.86 4.19
N PHE A 398 7.49 30.75 3.46
CA PHE A 398 6.85 30.65 2.17
C PHE A 398 5.73 29.62 2.29
N MET A 399 4.47 30.07 2.24
CA MET A 399 3.32 29.17 2.28
C MET A 399 2.61 29.15 0.92
N THR A 400 2.28 27.95 0.45
CA THR A 400 1.58 27.70 -0.83
C THR A 400 0.14 27.18 -0.65
N SER A 401 -0.41 27.21 0.58
CA SER A 401 -1.68 26.59 0.93
C SER A 401 -2.65 27.53 1.65
N ASN A 402 -3.96 27.24 1.54
CA ASN A 402 -5.08 27.95 2.19
C ASN A 402 -5.15 27.71 3.73
N ILE A 403 -4.02 27.71 4.43
CA ILE A 403 -3.99 27.54 5.89
C ILE A 403 -4.11 28.93 6.52
N LYS A 404 -5.03 29.07 7.47
CA LYS A 404 -5.40 30.39 8.02
C LYS A 404 -4.93 30.56 9.46
N THR A 405 -5.12 29.55 10.30
CA THR A 405 -4.82 29.66 11.74
C THR A 405 -3.38 29.33 12.11
N TYR A 406 -2.69 28.54 11.27
CA TYR A 406 -1.33 28.01 11.50
C TYR A 406 -1.18 27.14 12.77
N PHE A 407 -2.30 26.81 13.41
CA PHE A 407 -2.33 25.88 14.53
C PHE A 407 -2.41 24.44 14.05
N GLY A 408 -1.87 23.54 14.87
CA GLY A 408 -1.77 22.14 14.52
C GLY A 408 -1.38 21.24 15.68
N LYS A 409 -1.15 19.99 15.31
CA LYS A 409 -0.50 18.98 16.16
C LYS A 409 0.97 18.87 15.76
N ALA A 410 1.85 19.01 16.74
CA ALA A 410 3.26 18.66 16.61
C ALA A 410 3.56 17.32 17.30
N TYR A 411 4.41 16.52 16.68
CA TYR A 411 5.03 15.37 17.33
C TYR A 411 6.46 15.20 16.82
N VAL A 412 7.32 14.57 17.62
CA VAL A 412 8.74 14.45 17.32
C VAL A 412 9.07 13.02 16.92
N VAL A 413 9.87 12.87 15.86
CA VAL A 413 10.65 11.66 15.61
C VAL A 413 12.05 11.92 16.16
N PRO A 414 12.53 11.14 17.14
CA PRO A 414 13.79 11.45 17.82
C PRO A 414 15.02 11.26 16.94
N PHE A 415 14.97 10.39 15.93
CA PHE A 415 16.11 10.11 15.05
C PHE A 415 15.74 9.74 13.60
N PRO A 416 16.35 10.39 12.60
CA PRO A 416 16.91 11.74 12.69
C PRO A 416 15.89 12.70 13.32
N PHE A 417 16.37 13.58 14.19
CA PHE A 417 15.49 14.49 14.92
C PHE A 417 14.67 15.32 13.94
N SER A 418 13.36 15.20 14.03
CA SER A 418 12.44 15.97 13.19
C SER A 418 11.15 16.27 13.93
N VAL A 419 10.71 17.52 13.85
CA VAL A 419 9.40 17.94 14.34
C VAL A 419 8.43 17.82 13.18
N VAL A 420 7.38 17.03 13.36
CA VAL A 420 6.37 16.81 12.35
C VAL A 420 5.11 17.54 12.76
N PHE A 421 4.70 18.47 11.92
CA PHE A 421 3.58 19.36 12.15
C PHE A 421 2.43 19.03 11.20
N VAL A 422 1.23 18.88 11.74
CA VAL A 422 0.00 18.63 10.99
C VAL A 422 -1.00 19.72 11.36
N TYR A 423 -1.39 20.52 10.38
CA TYR A 423 -2.30 21.65 10.60
C TYR A 423 -3.73 21.19 10.91
N ASP A 424 -4.49 22.08 11.55
CA ASP A 424 -5.86 21.81 11.94
C ASP A 424 -6.82 21.73 10.73
N GLU A 425 -6.61 22.59 9.73
CA GLU A 425 -7.48 22.72 8.56
C GLU A 425 -7.07 21.82 7.39
N SER A 426 -5.88 21.22 7.46
CA SER A 426 -5.28 20.51 6.33
C SER A 426 -4.64 19.19 6.76
N SER A 427 -4.71 18.19 5.88
CA SER A 427 -3.94 16.95 6.02
C SER A 427 -2.47 17.11 5.59
N VAL A 428 -2.06 18.32 5.17
CA VAL A 428 -0.67 18.61 4.82
C VAL A 428 0.24 18.45 6.04
N VAL A 429 1.29 17.67 5.86
CA VAL A 429 2.32 17.39 6.87
C VAL A 429 3.57 18.17 6.53
N VAL A 430 4.08 18.94 7.50
CA VAL A 430 5.35 19.67 7.39
C VAL A 430 6.36 19.04 8.34
N THR A 431 7.60 18.88 7.88
CA THR A 431 8.69 18.30 8.68
C THR A 431 9.79 19.35 8.88
N LEU A 432 10.01 19.75 10.13
CA LEU A 432 11.05 20.70 10.53
C LEU A 432 12.30 19.93 10.93
N VAL A 433 13.39 20.15 10.21
CA VAL A 433 14.67 19.45 10.40
C VAL A 433 15.83 20.44 10.55
N LYS A 434 15.80 21.53 9.79
CA LYS A 434 16.88 22.52 9.77
C LYS A 434 16.84 23.38 11.03
N GLU A 435 18.00 23.86 11.45
CA GLU A 435 18.14 24.67 12.67
C GLU A 435 17.26 25.93 12.65
N HIS A 436 17.22 26.66 11.52
CA HIS A 436 16.40 27.87 11.41
C HIS A 436 14.89 27.60 11.57
N ASP A 437 14.40 26.46 11.06
CA ASP A 437 13.00 26.06 11.20
C ASP A 437 12.67 25.76 12.67
N LEU A 438 13.58 25.09 13.37
CA LEU A 438 13.44 24.79 14.80
C LEU A 438 13.48 26.08 15.64
N ASP A 439 14.36 27.02 15.32
CA ASP A 439 14.44 28.32 16.00
C ASP A 439 13.20 29.16 15.78
N ARG A 440 12.67 29.16 14.55
CA ARG A 440 11.42 29.83 14.24
C ARG A 440 10.26 29.18 15.00
N TYR A 441 10.19 27.86 15.01
CA TYR A 441 9.17 27.12 15.74
C TYR A 441 9.19 27.42 17.25
N ILE A 442 10.38 27.40 17.87
CA ILE A 442 10.54 27.75 19.29
C ILE A 442 10.10 29.20 19.54
N ARG A 443 10.64 30.16 18.77
CA ARG A 443 10.32 31.59 18.93
C ARG A 443 8.83 31.87 18.80
N GLN A 444 8.17 31.29 17.79
CA GLN A 444 6.73 31.48 17.58
C GLN A 444 5.89 30.88 18.71
N ASN A 445 6.29 29.73 19.27
CA ASN A 445 5.54 29.09 20.35
C ASN A 445 5.81 29.70 21.74
N GLN A 446 6.82 30.57 21.85
CA GLN A 446 7.14 31.41 23.02
C GLN A 446 6.58 32.83 22.90
N ASP A 447 5.99 33.19 21.75
CA ASP A 447 5.35 34.50 21.56
C ASP A 447 4.15 34.62 22.53
N PRO A 448 4.07 35.69 23.35
CA PRO A 448 2.98 35.88 24.30
C PRO A 448 1.59 35.84 23.67
N GLU A 449 1.43 36.28 22.43
CA GLU A 449 0.15 36.26 21.73
C GLU A 449 -0.26 34.83 21.35
N ILE A 450 0.71 34.01 20.93
CA ILE A 450 0.47 32.59 20.61
C ILE A 450 0.21 31.79 21.88
N GLU A 451 0.91 32.09 22.97
CA GLU A 451 0.66 31.48 24.28
C GLU A 451 -0.76 31.81 24.78
N ARG A 452 -1.20 33.06 24.66
CA ARG A 452 -2.56 33.49 24.99
C ARG A 452 -3.61 32.72 24.18
N ARG A 453 -3.41 32.58 22.87
CA ARG A 453 -4.30 31.79 22.00
C ARG A 453 -4.30 30.32 22.38
N ARG A 454 -3.15 29.73 22.70
CA ARG A 454 -3.06 28.34 23.19
C ARG A 454 -3.83 28.16 24.48
N GLU A 455 -3.72 29.09 25.43
CA GLU A 455 -4.46 29.04 26.68
C GLU A 455 -5.97 29.09 26.44
N LEU A 456 -6.45 29.96 25.55
CA LEU A 456 -7.86 29.98 25.14
C LEU A 456 -8.32 28.62 24.62
N ARG A 457 -7.50 27.93 23.82
CA ARG A 457 -7.82 26.59 23.32
C ARG A 457 -7.88 25.56 24.46
N TYR A 458 -7.03 25.65 25.47
CA TYR A 458 -7.13 24.82 26.67
C TYR A 458 -8.40 25.10 27.48
N GLN A 459 -8.81 26.36 27.58
CA GLN A 459 -10.07 26.74 28.23
C GLN A 459 -11.28 26.15 27.49
N LEU A 460 -11.31 26.22 26.15
CA LEU A 460 -12.35 25.58 25.35
C LEU A 460 -12.35 24.05 25.55
N ARG A 461 -11.18 23.41 25.54
CA ARG A 461 -11.06 21.96 25.81
C ARG A 461 -11.50 21.56 27.21
N ALA A 462 -11.39 22.46 28.19
CA ALA A 462 -11.84 22.22 29.56
C ALA A 462 -13.38 22.15 29.68
N LEU A 463 -14.10 22.78 28.75
CA LEU A 463 -15.56 22.79 28.70
C LEU A 463 -16.16 21.59 27.94
N ASP A 464 -15.34 20.77 27.30
CA ASP A 464 -15.81 19.62 26.50
C ASP A 464 -16.63 18.63 27.32
N GLY A 465 -17.89 18.40 26.92
CA GLY A 465 -18.84 17.53 27.60
C GLY A 465 -19.36 18.11 28.93
N LYS A 466 -19.40 19.44 29.06
CA LYS A 466 -19.93 20.14 30.25
C LYS A 466 -21.11 21.01 29.89
N PHE A 467 -22.06 21.12 30.82
CA PHE A 467 -23.09 22.15 30.77
C PHE A 467 -22.46 23.50 31.08
N VAL A 468 -22.63 24.46 30.18
CA VAL A 468 -22.06 25.81 30.27
C VAL A 468 -23.17 26.84 30.31
N VAL A 469 -22.97 27.88 31.11
CA VAL A 469 -23.85 29.04 31.15
C VAL A 469 -23.51 29.93 29.95
N ARG A 470 -24.45 30.07 29.03
CA ARG A 470 -24.32 30.96 27.86
C ARG A 470 -25.71 31.40 27.42
N PRO A 471 -26.20 32.54 27.90
CA PRO A 471 -27.49 33.07 27.47
C PRO A 471 -27.52 33.30 25.95
N PHE A 472 -28.51 32.74 25.28
CA PHE A 472 -28.71 32.85 23.83
C PHE A 472 -30.18 33.14 23.53
N VAL A 473 -30.42 34.10 22.63
CA VAL A 473 -31.77 34.46 22.19
C VAL A 473 -31.89 34.10 20.72
N GLU A 474 -32.77 33.15 20.40
CA GLU A 474 -33.12 32.80 19.03
C GLU A 474 -34.35 33.60 18.62
N THR A 475 -34.25 34.44 17.60
CA THR A 475 -35.39 35.18 17.06
C THR A 475 -35.94 34.47 15.84
N ARG A 476 -37.14 33.90 15.93
CA ARG A 476 -37.83 33.30 14.77
C ARG A 476 -38.91 34.26 14.28
N GLY A 477 -38.89 34.57 12.98
CA GLY A 477 -39.98 35.27 12.32
C GLY A 477 -41.05 34.26 11.87
N ILE A 478 -42.27 34.38 12.38
CA ILE A 478 -43.41 33.58 11.91
C ILE A 478 -44.13 34.36 10.81
N GLN A 479 -44.27 33.77 9.62
CA GLN A 479 -45.23 34.24 8.62
C GLN A 479 -46.61 33.68 8.94
N LYS A 480 -47.53 34.51 9.41
CA LYS A 480 -48.96 34.20 9.42
C LYS A 480 -49.60 34.79 8.16
N GLY A 481 -50.00 33.94 7.22
CA GLY A 481 -50.96 34.32 6.17
C GLY A 481 -52.37 34.25 6.74
N ARG A 482 -53.17 35.32 6.58
CA ARG A 482 -54.60 35.29 6.86
C ARG A 482 -55.33 35.26 5.53
N GLU A 483 -55.99 34.14 5.21
CA GLU A 483 -56.96 34.11 4.12
C GLU A 483 -58.19 34.93 4.54
N SER A 484 -58.48 35.98 3.76
CA SER A 484 -59.74 36.71 3.82
C SER A 484 -60.28 36.77 2.41
N ASN A 485 -61.40 36.07 2.19
CA ASN A 485 -62.32 36.18 1.05
C ASN A 485 -61.77 36.87 -0.21
N GLY A 486 -61.11 36.08 -1.06
CA GLY A 486 -61.08 36.31 -2.52
C GLY A 486 -60.14 37.37 -3.08
N THR A 487 -59.37 38.11 -2.27
CA THR A 487 -58.29 38.99 -2.78
C THR A 487 -57.03 38.86 -1.93
N MET A 488 -55.92 38.55 -2.60
CA MET A 488 -54.66 38.18 -1.96
C MET A 488 -53.85 39.44 -1.58
N GLU A 489 -54.23 40.15 -0.51
CA GLU A 489 -53.35 41.13 0.13
C GLU A 489 -52.49 40.44 1.19
N VAL A 490 -51.25 40.12 0.83
CA VAL A 490 -50.23 39.60 1.76
C VAL A 490 -49.69 40.77 2.60
N ARG A 491 -50.35 41.10 3.73
CA ARG A 491 -49.71 41.90 4.78
C ARG A 491 -48.95 40.98 5.73
N SER A 492 -47.65 40.90 5.54
CA SER A 492 -46.72 40.19 6.43
C SER A 492 -46.53 40.95 7.74
N PHE A 493 -47.26 40.55 8.78
CA PHE A 493 -46.95 40.95 10.15
C PHE A 493 -45.85 40.03 10.69
N TYR A 494 -44.66 40.60 10.94
CA TYR A 494 -43.57 39.88 11.60
C TYR A 494 -43.77 39.93 13.10
N HIS A 495 -44.30 38.85 13.69
CA HIS A 495 -44.12 38.63 15.13
C HIS A 495 -42.76 37.95 15.34
N ALA A 496 -41.85 38.66 16.01
CA ALA A 496 -40.58 38.12 16.44
C ALA A 496 -40.82 37.35 17.75
N ILE A 497 -40.81 36.02 17.70
CA ILE A 497 -40.77 35.21 18.92
C ILE A 497 -39.31 35.08 19.33
N SER A 498 -38.99 35.49 20.56
CA SER A 498 -37.68 35.31 21.16
C SER A 498 -37.67 34.10 22.09
N ASN A 499 -36.91 33.08 21.72
CA ASN A 499 -36.64 31.94 22.58
C ASN A 499 -35.36 32.21 23.37
N MET A 500 -35.45 32.20 24.70
CA MET A 500 -34.30 32.37 25.59
C MET A 500 -33.79 31.00 26.07
N PHE A 501 -32.49 30.79 25.93
CA PHE A 501 -31.77 29.62 26.44
C PHE A 501 -30.67 30.08 27.39
N TYR A 502 -30.42 29.35 28.47
CA TYR A 502 -29.47 29.76 29.51
C TYR A 502 -28.28 28.82 29.67
N VAL A 503 -28.52 27.50 29.67
CA VAL A 503 -27.54 26.44 29.94
C VAL A 503 -27.58 25.40 28.83
N GLY A 504 -26.44 25.19 28.19
CA GLY A 504 -26.31 24.21 27.11
C GLY A 504 -25.12 23.29 27.29
N LEU A 505 -25.19 22.10 26.68
CA LEU A 505 -24.09 21.14 26.62
C LEU A 505 -23.04 21.60 25.62
N PHE A 506 -21.85 21.95 26.10
CA PHE A 506 -20.71 22.30 25.27
C PHE A 506 -20.03 21.04 24.74
N THR A 507 -19.97 20.90 23.42
CA THR A 507 -19.40 19.74 22.74
C THR A 507 -18.33 20.17 21.75
N ILE A 508 -17.21 19.43 21.76
CA ILE A 508 -16.18 19.61 20.76
C ILE A 508 -16.23 18.49 19.71
N HIS A 509 -16.55 18.85 18.46
CA HIS A 509 -16.48 17.96 17.32
C HIS A 509 -15.04 17.88 16.77
N ARG A 510 -14.54 16.66 16.60
CA ARG A 510 -13.16 16.37 16.18
C ARG A 510 -13.10 15.13 15.29
N LYS A 511 -12.07 15.02 14.46
CA LYS A 511 -11.69 13.73 13.86
C LYS A 511 -11.34 12.76 15.00
N LYS A 512 -11.97 11.59 15.06
CA LYS A 512 -11.76 10.56 16.10
C LYS A 512 -10.76 9.49 15.62
N MET A 513 -9.51 9.89 15.36
CA MET A 513 -8.49 8.96 14.85
C MET A 513 -7.45 8.55 15.91
N SER A 514 -7.10 9.46 16.82
CA SER A 514 -6.15 9.23 17.92
C SER A 514 -6.68 9.79 19.25
N SER A 515 -6.72 8.94 20.27
CA SER A 515 -6.99 9.31 21.67
C SER A 515 -5.86 8.84 22.59
N TRP A 516 -5.63 9.57 23.68
CA TRP A 516 -4.67 9.24 24.72
C TRP A 516 -5.31 9.48 26.08
N GLN A 517 -5.42 8.44 26.91
CA GLN A 517 -6.14 8.48 28.20
C GLN A 517 -7.56 9.10 28.10
N GLY A 518 -8.29 8.77 27.03
CA GLY A 518 -9.63 9.33 26.77
C GLY A 518 -9.65 10.77 26.23
N HIS A 519 -8.50 11.43 26.09
CA HIS A 519 -8.38 12.76 25.49
C HIS A 519 -8.05 12.67 24.00
N ASN A 520 -8.71 13.48 23.18
CA ASN A 520 -8.47 13.51 21.73
C ASN A 520 -7.20 14.33 21.42
N MET A 521 -6.26 13.68 20.75
CA MET A 521 -4.95 14.25 20.39
C MET A 521 -4.84 14.58 18.90
N ASN A 522 -5.95 14.69 18.17
CA ASN A 522 -5.95 15.02 16.74
C ASN A 522 -5.85 16.53 16.53
N PRO A 523 -5.31 16.96 15.37
CA PRO A 523 -5.33 18.36 14.98
C PRO A 523 -6.77 18.81 14.73
N GLY A 524 -7.05 20.06 15.10
CA GLY A 524 -8.29 20.77 14.85
C GLY A 524 -9.44 20.37 15.76
N PHE A 525 -10.34 21.34 15.97
CA PHE A 525 -11.63 21.08 16.56
C PHE A 525 -12.66 22.17 16.22
N SER A 526 -13.93 21.78 16.11
CA SER A 526 -15.07 22.70 16.06
C SER A 526 -15.91 22.56 17.32
N VAL A 527 -16.61 23.62 17.69
CA VAL A 527 -17.32 23.74 18.97
C VAL A 527 -18.78 24.01 18.70
N THR A 528 -19.64 23.34 19.47
CA THR A 528 -21.09 23.55 19.50
C THR A 528 -21.58 23.63 20.94
N ILE A 529 -22.70 24.34 21.14
CA ILE A 529 -23.45 24.30 22.40
C ILE A 529 -24.88 23.90 22.05
N THR A 530 -25.35 22.78 22.63
CA THR A 530 -26.70 22.27 22.45
C THR A 530 -27.53 22.61 23.68
N TYR A 531 -28.59 23.39 23.50
CA TYR A 531 -29.52 23.78 24.56
C TYR A 531 -30.76 22.92 24.52
N SER A 532 -31.29 22.60 25.70
CA SER A 532 -32.55 21.88 25.90
C SER A 532 -33.47 22.59 26.89
N ASP A 533 -33.10 23.79 27.34
CA ASP A 533 -33.73 24.55 28.42
C ASP A 533 -34.51 25.78 27.91
N GLY A 534 -35.00 25.73 26.67
CA GLY A 534 -35.61 26.89 26.03
C GLY A 534 -36.89 27.36 26.72
N GLU A 535 -37.03 28.67 26.88
CA GLU A 535 -38.28 29.32 27.29
C GLU A 535 -38.75 30.28 26.17
N ILE A 536 -40.02 30.19 25.79
CA ILE A 536 -40.65 31.16 24.88
C ILE A 536 -41.03 32.39 25.70
N GLN A 537 -40.63 33.58 25.26
CA GLN A 537 -41.26 34.82 25.70
C GLN A 537 -42.20 35.32 24.61
N ASP A 538 -43.50 35.09 24.80
CA ASP A 538 -44.58 35.72 24.04
C ASP A 538 -45.17 36.90 24.84
N PRO A 539 -45.81 37.88 24.19
CA PRO A 539 -46.48 39.00 24.88
C PRO A 539 -47.58 38.58 25.87
N GLU A 540 -48.06 37.32 25.79
CA GLU A 540 -49.17 36.78 26.59
C GLU A 540 -48.73 35.77 27.68
N GLY A 541 -47.42 35.49 27.82
CA GLY A 541 -46.88 34.63 28.88
C GLY A 541 -45.71 33.76 28.44
N SER A 542 -44.96 33.23 29.42
CA SER A 542 -43.82 32.34 29.19
C SER A 542 -44.22 30.87 29.25
N SER A 543 -43.77 30.07 28.27
CA SER A 543 -43.98 28.61 28.19
C SER A 543 -42.68 27.88 27.89
N GLN A 544 -42.46 26.72 28.52
CA GLN A 544 -41.27 25.89 28.26
C GLN A 544 -41.30 25.28 26.86
N LEU A 545 -40.16 25.34 26.19
CA LEU A 545 -39.95 24.91 24.82
C LEU A 545 -39.29 23.52 24.83
N LEU A 546 -39.97 22.52 24.26
CA LEU A 546 -39.48 21.13 24.17
C LEU A 546 -38.44 20.89 23.05
N HIS A 547 -37.97 21.94 22.38
CA HIS A 547 -37.11 21.84 21.19
C HIS A 547 -35.64 22.12 21.53
N GLU A 548 -34.76 21.19 21.14
CA GLU A 548 -33.32 21.38 21.25
C GLU A 548 -32.80 22.31 20.15
N THR A 549 -32.01 23.33 20.51
CA THR A 549 -31.32 24.19 19.54
C THR A 549 -29.80 24.07 19.70
N THR A 550 -29.04 24.15 18.61
CA THR A 550 -27.57 24.06 18.66
C THR A 550 -26.92 25.26 18.00
N ILE A 551 -26.06 25.96 18.74
CA ILE A 551 -25.27 27.07 18.19
C ILE A 551 -23.85 26.62 17.87
N GLY A 552 -23.30 27.18 16.78
CA GLY A 552 -21.96 26.87 16.29
C GLY A 552 -20.89 27.89 16.66
N HIS A 553 -19.67 27.61 16.19
CA HIS A 553 -18.43 28.33 16.47
C HIS A 553 -18.50 29.87 16.33
N GLU A 554 -19.18 30.36 15.28
CA GLU A 554 -19.29 31.78 14.97
C GLU A 554 -20.18 32.53 15.97
N VAL A 555 -21.32 31.93 16.36
CA VAL A 555 -22.28 32.51 17.32
C VAL A 555 -21.72 32.53 18.75
N ILE A 556 -20.88 31.55 19.08
CA ILE A 556 -20.14 31.51 20.34
C ILE A 556 -19.09 32.66 20.41
N GLY A 557 -18.72 33.22 19.27
CA GLY A 557 -17.74 34.29 19.15
C GLY A 557 -16.30 33.78 19.08
N ILE A 558 -16.07 32.55 18.61
CA ILE A 558 -14.72 32.06 18.38
C ILE A 558 -14.29 32.51 16.97
N THR A 559 -13.31 33.40 16.90
CA THR A 559 -12.72 33.85 15.63
C THR A 559 -11.76 32.80 15.09
N ARG A 560 -11.48 32.87 13.78
CA ARG A 560 -10.52 31.96 13.13
C ARG A 560 -9.14 32.01 13.82
N ASP A 561 -8.71 33.19 14.24
CA ASP A 561 -7.41 33.39 14.91
C ASP A 561 -7.43 33.14 16.42
N PHE A 562 -8.54 32.63 16.97
CA PHE A 562 -8.72 32.43 18.42
C PHE A 562 -8.48 33.73 19.22
N GLN A 563 -8.89 34.87 18.66
CA GLN A 563 -8.95 36.13 19.40
C GLN A 563 -10.18 36.15 20.29
N VAL A 564 -10.02 36.71 21.49
CA VAL A 564 -11.10 36.82 22.48
C VAL A 564 -12.10 37.89 22.01
N THR A 565 -13.28 37.47 21.59
CA THR A 565 -14.41 38.37 21.30
C THR A 565 -15.20 38.69 22.57
N PRO A 566 -16.02 39.74 22.60
CA PRO A 566 -16.89 40.04 23.74
C PRO A 566 -17.88 38.90 24.08
N ALA A 567 -18.33 38.13 23.08
CA ALA A 567 -19.20 36.97 23.29
C ALA A 567 -18.45 35.82 23.97
N LEU A 568 -17.23 35.54 23.51
CA LEU A 568 -16.37 34.50 24.08
C LEU A 568 -15.88 34.90 25.48
N ALA A 569 -15.51 36.16 25.70
CA ALA A 569 -15.11 36.67 27.02
C ALA A 569 -16.22 36.49 28.07
N ARG A 570 -17.48 36.70 27.70
CA ARG A 570 -18.64 36.44 28.57
C ARG A 570 -18.75 34.96 28.90
N LEU A 571 -18.73 34.07 27.89
CA LEU A 571 -18.74 32.62 28.10
C LEU A 571 -17.65 32.17 29.09
N LEU A 572 -16.42 32.64 28.91
CA LEU A 572 -15.30 32.25 29.76
C LEU A 572 -15.45 32.78 31.19
N ARG A 573 -16.00 33.99 31.35
CA ARG A 573 -16.25 34.60 32.66
C ARG A 573 -17.33 33.84 33.43
N ASP A 574 -18.45 33.56 32.78
CA ASP A 574 -19.61 32.91 33.39
C ASP A 574 -19.29 31.47 33.82
N ASN A 575 -18.30 30.83 33.16
CA ASN A 575 -17.89 29.45 33.41
C ASN A 575 -16.50 29.33 34.06
N HIS A 576 -15.98 30.41 34.68
CA HIS A 576 -14.60 30.46 35.20
C HIS A 576 -14.25 29.33 36.18
N ALA A 577 -15.19 28.94 37.05
CA ALA A 577 -14.99 27.84 38.00
C ALA A 577 -14.79 26.47 37.30
N LEU A 578 -15.58 26.19 36.26
CA LEU A 578 -15.46 24.97 35.46
C LEU A 578 -14.14 24.95 34.68
N ILE A 579 -13.80 26.09 34.08
CA ILE A 579 -12.57 26.27 33.29
C ILE A 579 -11.33 26.09 34.16
N SER A 580 -11.24 26.77 35.30
CA SER A 580 -10.06 26.71 36.18
C SER A 580 -9.78 25.28 36.69
N ARG A 581 -10.82 24.47 36.91
CA ARG A 581 -10.70 23.04 37.23
C ARG A 581 -10.31 22.21 36.01
N GLY A 582 -10.97 22.41 34.87
CA GLY A 582 -10.75 21.61 33.67
C GLY A 582 -9.39 21.89 32.99
N VAL A 583 -8.93 23.13 32.94
CA VAL A 583 -7.63 23.52 32.35
C VAL A 583 -6.48 22.82 33.07
N ARG A 584 -6.52 22.73 34.41
CA ARG A 584 -5.52 21.99 35.19
C ARG A 584 -5.45 20.53 34.77
N LYS A 585 -6.61 19.89 34.53
CA LYS A 585 -6.67 18.52 34.01
C LYS A 585 -6.10 18.43 32.58
N VAL A 586 -6.48 19.34 31.68
CA VAL A 586 -5.96 19.36 30.30
C VAL A 586 -4.45 19.54 30.29
N LYS A 587 -3.90 20.51 31.03
CA LYS A 587 -2.45 20.73 31.14
C LYS A 587 -1.72 19.51 31.68
N LYS A 588 -2.25 18.87 32.74
CA LYS A 588 -1.66 17.64 33.30
C LYS A 588 -1.62 16.50 32.26
N VAL A 589 -2.68 16.34 31.48
CA VAL A 589 -2.76 15.36 30.40
C VAL A 589 -1.75 15.66 29.30
N MET A 590 -1.60 16.92 28.89
CA MET A 590 -0.61 17.32 27.89
C MET A 590 0.83 17.08 28.37
N GLN A 591 1.14 17.46 29.61
CA GLN A 591 2.44 17.20 30.24
C GLN A 591 2.75 15.71 30.33
N ALA A 592 1.76 14.89 30.67
CA ALA A 592 1.92 13.44 30.75
C ALA A 592 2.10 12.81 29.35
N TYR A 593 1.41 13.31 28.33
CA TYR A 593 1.64 12.93 26.92
C TYR A 593 3.07 13.25 26.47
N GLN A 594 3.54 14.47 26.73
CA GLN A 594 4.90 14.92 26.40
C GLN A 594 5.96 14.07 27.14
N SER A 595 5.77 13.87 28.44
CA SER A 595 6.66 13.06 29.27
C SER A 595 6.72 11.61 28.81
N HIS A 596 5.59 11.02 28.40
CA HIS A 596 5.54 9.65 27.90
C HIS A 596 6.43 9.46 26.66
N TYR A 597 6.26 10.28 25.61
CA TYR A 597 7.06 10.13 24.39
C TYR A 597 8.52 10.54 24.58
N ARG A 598 8.80 11.52 25.44
CA ARG A 598 10.17 11.87 25.82
C ARG A 598 10.87 10.69 26.52
N ASN A 599 10.20 10.07 27.49
CA ASN A 599 10.74 8.93 28.22
C ASN A 599 10.89 7.71 27.31
N GLU A 600 9.96 7.49 26.38
CA GLU A 600 10.09 6.44 25.37
C GLU A 600 11.31 6.66 24.47
N ALA A 601 11.55 7.88 24.00
CA ALA A 601 12.72 8.23 23.21
C ALA A 601 14.03 8.01 23.97
N LEU A 602 14.11 8.47 25.23
CA LEU A 602 15.27 8.23 26.10
C LEU A 602 15.48 6.74 26.37
N ARG A 603 14.41 5.99 26.65
CA ARG A 603 14.49 4.54 26.87
C ARG A 603 14.99 3.82 25.62
N LYS A 604 14.57 4.24 24.42
CA LYS A 604 15.04 3.68 23.16
C LYS A 604 16.54 3.91 22.98
N ASP A 605 17.01 5.13 23.21
CA ASP A 605 18.42 5.48 23.09
C ASP A 605 19.29 4.73 24.11
N GLY A 606 18.84 4.66 25.37
CA GLY A 606 19.53 3.89 26.42
C GLY A 606 19.45 2.37 26.25
N THR A 607 18.54 1.83 25.43
CA THR A 607 18.48 0.37 25.14
C THR A 607 19.54 -0.03 24.12
N LEU A 608 19.68 0.77 23.05
CA LEU A 608 20.70 0.62 22.02
C LEU A 608 20.81 1.96 21.30
N SER A 609 21.99 2.56 21.33
CA SER A 609 22.23 3.87 20.76
C SER A 609 22.04 3.85 19.23
N TYR A 610 21.71 5.00 18.64
CA TYR A 610 21.72 5.14 17.19
C TYR A 610 23.16 5.04 16.61
N ALA A 611 24.16 5.42 17.41
CA ALA A 611 25.57 5.39 17.01
C ALA A 611 26.11 3.95 16.87
N PHE A 612 25.56 2.98 17.61
CA PHE A 612 25.90 1.55 17.50
C PHE A 612 25.88 1.06 16.05
N PHE A 613 24.90 1.51 15.26
CA PHE A 613 24.78 1.10 13.86
C PHE A 613 26.03 1.48 13.04
N ILE A 614 26.57 2.70 13.23
CA ILE A 614 27.72 3.18 12.47
C ILE A 614 29.03 2.68 13.07
N ASN A 615 29.16 2.73 14.39
CA ASN A 615 30.42 2.49 15.08
C ASN A 615 30.78 1.00 15.19
N VAL A 616 29.76 0.14 15.26
CA VAL A 616 29.91 -1.32 15.44
C VAL A 616 29.34 -2.08 14.25
N TYR A 617 28.03 -1.95 13.99
CA TYR A 617 27.35 -2.80 13.01
C TYR A 617 27.83 -2.58 11.57
N ASP A 618 28.08 -1.33 11.17
CA ASP A 618 28.55 -0.96 9.84
C ASP A 618 30.09 -0.86 9.73
N ASN A 619 30.83 -1.16 10.81
CA ASN A 619 32.28 -1.03 10.89
C ASN A 619 33.00 -2.40 11.04
N PRO A 620 33.22 -3.14 9.95
CA PRO A 620 33.91 -4.44 10.00
C PRO A 620 35.43 -4.33 10.27
N ASN A 621 36.00 -3.12 10.29
CA ASN A 621 37.42 -2.90 10.58
C ASN A 621 37.70 -2.75 12.08
N LEU A 622 36.65 -2.68 12.92
CA LEU A 622 36.75 -2.58 14.36
C LEU A 622 37.49 -3.80 14.94
N LYS A 623 38.63 -3.59 15.60
CA LYS A 623 39.39 -4.71 16.18
C LYS A 623 38.72 -5.24 17.45
N GLN A 624 38.88 -6.53 17.72
CA GLN A 624 38.29 -7.16 18.91
C GLN A 624 38.71 -6.48 20.22
N LYS A 625 39.97 -6.04 20.33
CA LYS A 625 40.49 -5.31 21.50
C LYS A 625 39.90 -3.92 21.70
N GLU A 626 39.35 -3.32 20.63
CA GLU A 626 38.77 -1.97 20.63
C GLU A 626 37.25 -2.01 20.89
N LEU A 627 36.61 -3.16 20.72
CA LEU A 627 35.16 -3.31 20.85
C LEU A 627 34.68 -3.02 22.28
N GLU A 628 35.28 -3.63 23.29
CA GLU A 628 34.85 -3.46 24.68
C GLU A 628 35.01 -2.00 25.18
N PRO A 629 36.17 -1.33 25.00
CA PRO A 629 36.30 0.10 25.33
C PRO A 629 35.28 0.97 24.61
N LEU A 630 34.99 0.68 23.33
CA LEU A 630 34.01 1.41 22.55
C LEU A 630 32.60 1.25 23.11
N LEU A 631 32.16 0.03 23.40
CA LEU A 631 30.83 -0.24 23.96
C LEU A 631 30.65 0.41 25.32
N ARG A 632 31.67 0.35 26.19
CA ARG A 632 31.66 1.05 27.50
C ARG A 632 31.56 2.58 27.37
N ALA A 633 32.07 3.15 26.29
CA ALA A 633 32.06 4.59 26.05
C ALA A 633 30.76 5.08 25.38
N THR A 634 30.06 4.24 24.61
CA THR A 634 28.92 4.67 23.78
C THR A 634 27.56 4.09 24.18
N GLU A 635 27.52 2.95 24.88
CA GLU A 635 26.26 2.25 25.21
C GLU A 635 25.95 2.32 26.70
N GLU A 636 24.67 2.54 27.04
CA GLU A 636 24.19 2.57 28.44
C GLU A 636 23.66 1.20 28.91
N ASN A 637 23.20 0.36 27.98
CA ASN A 637 22.58 -0.91 28.32
C ASN A 637 23.62 -1.92 28.84
N PRO A 638 23.51 -2.39 30.10
CA PRO A 638 24.49 -3.30 30.69
C PRO A 638 24.63 -4.61 29.91
N LYS A 639 23.56 -5.09 29.25
CA LYS A 639 23.60 -6.32 28.45
C LYS A 639 24.44 -6.20 27.17
N ILE A 640 24.70 -4.98 26.72
CA ILE A 640 25.55 -4.69 25.55
C ILE A 640 26.97 -4.38 25.99
N VAL A 641 27.12 -3.62 27.08
CA VAL A 641 28.42 -3.28 27.66
C VAL A 641 29.15 -4.52 28.19
N ASP A 642 28.42 -5.41 28.87
CA ASP A 642 28.93 -6.68 29.39
C ASP A 642 28.06 -7.84 28.87
N PRO A 643 28.34 -8.33 27.65
CA PRO A 643 27.51 -9.32 26.99
C PRO A 643 27.60 -10.70 27.64
N THR A 644 26.49 -11.45 27.60
CA THR A 644 26.44 -12.83 28.11
C THR A 644 27.48 -13.72 27.44
N ARG A 645 27.86 -14.83 28.09
CA ARG A 645 28.84 -15.79 27.54
C ARG A 645 28.50 -16.25 26.11
N PRO A 646 27.26 -16.61 25.75
CA PRO A 646 26.92 -16.99 24.37
C PRO A 646 27.18 -15.87 23.35
N VAL A 647 26.83 -14.63 23.68
CA VAL A 647 27.07 -13.46 22.82
C VAL A 647 28.56 -13.22 22.66
N SER A 648 29.33 -13.30 23.74
CA SER A 648 30.79 -13.18 23.71
C SER A 648 31.44 -14.24 22.82
N MET A 649 30.97 -15.50 22.90
CA MET A 649 31.43 -16.57 22.02
C MET A 649 31.07 -16.29 20.54
N ALA A 650 29.86 -15.81 20.26
CA ALA A 650 29.45 -15.46 18.91
C ALA A 650 30.32 -14.34 18.31
N ILE A 651 30.67 -13.34 19.11
CA ILE A 651 31.59 -12.26 18.74
C ILE A 651 32.99 -12.81 18.48
N GLN A 652 33.50 -13.72 19.33
CA GLN A 652 34.79 -14.36 19.09
C GLN A 652 34.80 -15.13 17.77
N TYR A 653 33.79 -15.97 17.52
CA TYR A 653 33.64 -16.70 16.26
C TYR A 653 33.53 -15.77 15.06
N LEU A 654 32.85 -14.63 15.19
CA LEU A 654 32.79 -13.60 14.15
C LEU A 654 34.20 -13.12 13.77
N TYR A 655 35.03 -12.77 14.74
CA TYR A 655 36.40 -12.31 14.50
C TYR A 655 37.28 -13.40 13.90
N GLU A 656 37.17 -14.64 14.36
CA GLU A 656 37.90 -15.78 13.80
C GLU A 656 37.52 -16.01 12.33
N ARG A 657 36.22 -15.97 12.00
CA ARG A 657 35.73 -16.09 10.61
C ARG A 657 36.22 -14.94 9.73
N MET A 658 36.13 -13.71 10.21
CA MET A 658 36.65 -12.53 9.51
C MET A 658 38.15 -12.63 9.28
N GLY A 659 38.91 -13.12 10.26
CA GLY A 659 40.34 -13.35 10.15
C GLY A 659 40.69 -14.46 9.15
N ALA A 660 39.94 -15.56 9.11
CA ALA A 660 40.16 -16.66 8.18
C ALA A 660 39.90 -16.26 6.72
N VAL A 661 38.82 -15.52 6.46
CA VAL A 661 38.41 -15.13 5.11
C VAL A 661 39.25 -13.97 4.55
N ASN A 662 39.71 -13.05 5.40
CA ASN A 662 40.49 -11.88 4.96
C ASN A 662 42.00 -12.12 4.86
N ARG A 663 42.47 -13.37 4.90
CA ARG A 663 43.91 -13.69 4.76
C ARG A 663 44.49 -13.25 3.41
N THR A 664 43.82 -13.60 2.31
CA THR A 664 44.23 -13.23 0.96
C THR A 664 43.00 -13.00 0.07
N ARG A 665 43.19 -12.38 -1.11
CA ARG A 665 42.12 -12.24 -2.11
C ARG A 665 41.50 -13.57 -2.53
N CYS A 666 42.29 -14.63 -2.60
CA CYS A 666 41.81 -15.98 -2.91
C CYS A 666 40.84 -16.49 -1.84
N HIS A 667 41.16 -16.30 -0.55
CA HIS A 667 40.27 -16.71 0.54
C HIS A 667 38.94 -15.96 0.50
N GLN A 668 38.98 -14.65 0.21
CA GLN A 668 37.79 -13.82 0.08
C GLN A 668 36.87 -14.32 -1.05
N TRP A 669 37.44 -14.52 -2.24
CA TRP A 669 36.68 -14.99 -3.39
C TRP A 669 36.17 -16.43 -3.19
N TRP A 670 37.02 -17.32 -2.68
CA TRP A 670 36.68 -18.72 -2.41
C TRP A 670 35.50 -18.83 -1.44
N TYR A 671 35.54 -18.09 -0.32
CA TYR A 671 34.44 -18.04 0.62
C TYR A 671 33.14 -17.58 -0.06
N LEU A 672 33.18 -16.47 -0.80
CA LEU A 672 32.00 -15.92 -1.46
C LEU A 672 31.41 -16.87 -2.51
N PHE A 673 32.26 -17.57 -3.26
CA PHE A 673 31.83 -18.55 -4.26
C PHE A 673 31.04 -19.70 -3.60
N TRP A 674 31.62 -20.35 -2.60
CA TRP A 674 31.00 -21.52 -1.97
C TRP A 674 29.79 -21.14 -1.11
N ASP A 675 29.84 -20.02 -0.39
CA ASP A 675 28.70 -19.52 0.38
C ASP A 675 27.52 -19.15 -0.53
N ASP A 676 27.77 -18.50 -1.68
CA ASP A 676 26.69 -18.17 -2.63
C ASP A 676 26.13 -19.41 -3.31
N LEU A 677 27.01 -20.36 -3.70
CA LEU A 677 26.61 -21.63 -4.28
C LEU A 677 25.68 -22.39 -3.34
N TYR A 678 26.05 -22.51 -2.07
CA TYR A 678 25.24 -23.20 -1.07
C TYR A 678 23.89 -22.49 -0.88
N ARG A 679 23.88 -21.18 -0.60
CA ARG A 679 22.66 -20.40 -0.36
C ARG A 679 21.65 -20.47 -1.50
N LYS A 680 22.11 -20.55 -2.75
CA LYS A 680 21.24 -20.54 -3.93
C LYS A 680 20.81 -21.91 -4.43
N ASN A 681 21.48 -22.98 -4.00
CA ASN A 681 21.27 -24.29 -4.63
C ASN A 681 21.04 -25.44 -3.64
N HIS A 682 21.30 -25.29 -2.34
CA HIS A 682 21.21 -26.41 -1.38
C HIS A 682 19.81 -27.03 -1.24
N GLU A 683 18.73 -26.27 -1.43
CA GLU A 683 17.36 -26.82 -1.39
C GLU A 683 17.05 -27.71 -2.60
N GLU A 684 17.69 -27.46 -3.74
CA GLU A 684 17.39 -28.12 -5.02
C GLU A 684 18.44 -29.18 -5.41
N ILE A 685 19.62 -29.12 -4.79
CA ILE A 685 20.77 -30.01 -5.01
C ILE A 685 21.10 -30.75 -3.70
N PRO A 686 20.61 -32.00 -3.54
CA PRO A 686 20.79 -32.78 -2.31
C PRO A 686 22.26 -33.05 -1.91
N GLN A 687 23.16 -33.03 -2.89
CA GLN A 687 24.60 -33.27 -2.68
C GLN A 687 25.29 -32.12 -1.92
N LEU A 688 24.70 -30.92 -1.89
CA LEU A 688 25.24 -29.78 -1.15
C LEU A 688 24.84 -29.89 0.33
N THR A 689 25.48 -30.81 1.05
CA THR A 689 25.19 -31.06 2.47
C THR A 689 25.60 -29.88 3.35
N ALA A 690 24.81 -29.60 4.40
CA ALA A 690 25.06 -28.48 5.29
C ALA A 690 26.44 -28.56 5.98
N LYS A 691 26.82 -29.73 6.48
CA LYS A 691 28.08 -29.94 7.23
C LYS A 691 29.33 -29.55 6.43
N GLU A 692 29.32 -29.82 5.13
CA GLU A 692 30.49 -29.65 4.27
C GLU A 692 30.46 -28.31 3.50
N PHE A 693 29.27 -27.84 3.09
CA PHE A 693 29.13 -26.64 2.25
C PHE A 693 28.63 -25.38 2.97
N SER A 694 27.99 -25.50 4.14
CA SER A 694 27.48 -24.31 4.86
C SER A 694 28.60 -23.59 5.62
N PRO A 695 28.70 -22.26 5.51
CA PRO A 695 29.68 -21.48 6.27
C PRO A 695 29.42 -21.50 7.79
N ALA A 696 28.30 -22.05 8.26
CA ALA A 696 28.01 -22.21 9.67
C ALA A 696 28.95 -23.22 10.35
N PHE A 697 29.55 -24.14 9.59
CA PHE A 697 30.46 -25.15 10.12
C PHE A 697 31.93 -24.76 9.91
N PRO A 698 32.79 -24.88 10.93
CA PRO A 698 34.22 -24.58 10.81
C PRO A 698 34.95 -25.56 9.86
N GLY A 699 34.37 -26.74 9.66
CA GLY A 699 34.87 -27.76 8.74
C GLY A 699 34.60 -27.48 7.25
N SER A 700 33.77 -26.49 6.94
CA SER A 700 33.25 -26.27 5.59
C SER A 700 34.35 -25.94 4.58
N ILE A 701 34.13 -26.37 3.34
CA ILE A 701 34.92 -25.96 2.17
C ILE A 701 35.04 -24.43 2.05
N CYS A 702 34.05 -23.66 2.54
CA CYS A 702 34.06 -22.19 2.50
C CYS A 702 35.33 -21.56 3.08
N TYR A 703 35.97 -22.20 4.08
CA TYR A 703 37.15 -21.68 4.78
C TYR A 703 38.46 -22.32 4.34
N ARG A 704 38.43 -23.23 3.37
CA ARG A 704 39.57 -24.07 3.00
C ARG A 704 39.78 -24.03 1.48
N PRO A 705 40.52 -23.04 0.95
CA PRO A 705 41.00 -23.10 -0.42
C PRO A 705 41.81 -24.38 -0.64
N MET A 706 41.47 -25.12 -1.68
CA MET A 706 42.07 -26.41 -2.01
C MET A 706 42.82 -26.33 -3.33
N ALA A 707 43.82 -27.20 -3.52
CA ALA A 707 44.37 -27.44 -4.84
C ALA A 707 43.34 -28.21 -5.68
N ARG A 708 43.48 -28.15 -7.01
CA ARG A 708 42.54 -28.79 -7.94
C ARG A 708 42.34 -30.29 -7.68
N PRO A 709 43.39 -31.11 -7.52
CA PRO A 709 43.21 -32.55 -7.27
C PRO A 709 42.44 -32.82 -5.98
N ASP A 710 42.71 -32.05 -4.93
CA ASP A 710 42.04 -32.18 -3.63
C ASP A 710 40.56 -31.80 -3.72
N LEU A 711 40.24 -30.74 -4.49
CA LEU A 711 38.86 -30.33 -4.73
C LEU A 711 38.09 -31.39 -5.52
N GLU A 712 38.70 -31.98 -6.55
CA GLU A 712 38.07 -33.05 -7.34
C GLU A 712 37.75 -34.26 -6.46
N ALA A 713 38.71 -34.70 -5.64
CA ALA A 713 38.50 -35.79 -4.68
C ALA A 713 37.42 -35.47 -3.64
N PHE A 714 37.37 -34.23 -3.14
CA PHE A 714 36.33 -33.79 -2.23
C PHE A 714 34.94 -33.80 -2.89
N LEU A 715 34.80 -33.25 -4.10
CA LEU A 715 33.52 -33.18 -4.80
C LEU A 715 33.03 -34.55 -5.25
N GLU A 716 33.94 -35.48 -5.59
CA GLU A 716 33.62 -36.87 -5.92
C GLU A 716 33.05 -37.58 -4.69
N LYS A 717 33.68 -37.41 -3.51
CA LYS A 717 33.19 -37.95 -2.24
C LYS A 717 31.78 -37.46 -1.89
N GLN A 718 31.45 -36.22 -2.23
CA GLN A 718 30.11 -35.64 -1.97
C GLN A 718 29.09 -35.94 -3.09
N GLY A 719 29.51 -36.59 -4.18
CA GLY A 719 28.64 -36.91 -5.33
C GLY A 719 28.32 -35.71 -6.24
N CYS A 720 29.04 -34.59 -6.09
CA CYS A 720 28.91 -33.39 -6.93
C CYS A 720 29.69 -33.48 -8.24
N TRP A 721 30.71 -34.35 -8.29
CA TRP A 721 31.60 -34.58 -9.42
C TRP A 721 31.49 -36.04 -9.87
N LEU A 722 31.02 -36.28 -11.10
CA LEU A 722 30.75 -37.63 -11.62
C LEU A 722 31.49 -37.88 -12.93
N LYS A 723 31.92 -39.13 -13.15
CA LYS A 723 32.59 -39.59 -14.39
C LYS A 723 33.78 -38.70 -14.77
N GLY A 724 34.63 -38.35 -13.81
CA GLY A 724 35.78 -37.46 -14.04
C GLY A 724 35.38 -36.06 -14.50
N GLY A 725 34.24 -35.55 -14.04
CA GLY A 725 33.74 -34.20 -14.35
C GLY A 725 33.00 -34.07 -15.68
N ARG A 726 32.70 -35.19 -16.36
CA ARG A 726 31.83 -35.21 -17.55
C ARG A 726 30.34 -35.11 -17.19
N ALA A 727 29.98 -35.38 -15.94
CA ALA A 727 28.62 -35.30 -15.43
C ALA A 727 28.61 -34.73 -14.00
N GLY A 728 27.45 -34.21 -13.58
CA GLY A 728 27.26 -33.61 -12.26
C GLY A 728 27.19 -32.08 -12.33
N PHE A 729 26.72 -31.47 -11.25
CA PHE A 729 26.62 -30.01 -11.15
C PHE A 729 27.98 -29.32 -11.20
N MET A 730 29.01 -29.97 -10.65
CA MET A 730 30.39 -29.52 -10.74
C MET A 730 31.06 -30.30 -11.86
N ASN A 731 31.24 -29.68 -13.02
CA ASN A 731 31.90 -30.27 -14.19
C ASN A 731 33.28 -29.66 -14.44
N VAL A 732 34.05 -30.25 -15.36
CA VAL A 732 35.40 -29.78 -15.72
C VAL A 732 35.40 -28.30 -16.12
N GLY A 733 34.37 -27.83 -16.82
CA GLY A 733 34.25 -26.44 -17.24
C GLY A 733 34.10 -25.48 -16.06
N VAL A 734 33.32 -25.85 -15.04
CA VAL A 734 33.17 -25.05 -13.81
C VAL A 734 34.50 -24.99 -13.05
N LEU A 735 35.17 -26.11 -12.86
CA LEU A 735 36.45 -26.14 -12.15
C LEU A 735 37.55 -25.39 -12.91
N ASN A 736 37.60 -25.53 -14.24
CA ASN A 736 38.52 -24.73 -15.07
C ASN A 736 38.28 -23.24 -14.84
N ARG A 737 37.02 -22.77 -14.86
CA ARG A 737 36.70 -21.36 -14.59
C ARG A 737 37.14 -20.91 -13.20
N ILE A 738 36.91 -21.74 -12.18
CA ILE A 738 37.35 -21.47 -10.79
C ILE A 738 38.86 -21.26 -10.77
N TYR A 739 39.65 -22.22 -11.24
CA TYR A 739 41.10 -22.14 -11.14
C TYR A 739 41.72 -21.12 -12.09
N THR A 740 41.15 -20.88 -13.28
CA THR A 740 41.57 -19.79 -14.16
C THR A 740 41.34 -18.44 -13.47
N PHE A 741 40.19 -18.23 -12.82
CA PHE A 741 39.92 -16.99 -12.10
C PHE A 741 40.81 -16.83 -10.88
N LEU A 742 41.04 -17.90 -10.11
CA LEU A 742 41.98 -17.90 -9.00
C LEU A 742 43.41 -17.56 -9.47
N ASN A 743 43.83 -18.08 -10.63
CA ASN A 743 45.12 -17.75 -11.21
C ASN A 743 45.24 -16.25 -11.47
N VAL A 744 44.22 -15.63 -12.09
CA VAL A 744 44.14 -14.17 -12.35
C VAL A 744 44.08 -13.34 -11.06
N LEU A 745 43.63 -13.91 -9.94
CA LEU A 745 43.63 -13.22 -8.64
C LEU A 745 45.00 -13.26 -7.95
N VAL A 746 45.85 -14.23 -8.28
CA VAL A 746 47.16 -14.44 -7.65
C VAL A 746 48.28 -13.79 -8.45
N PHE A 747 48.24 -13.94 -9.78
CA PHE A 747 49.22 -13.44 -10.75
C PHE A 747 48.59 -12.35 -11.61
#